data_AF-A0A8H5N4L8-F1
#
_entry.id   AF-A0A8H5N4L8-F1
#
_cell.length_a   1.000
_cell.length_b   1.000
_cell.length_c   1.000
_cell.angle_alpha   90.00
_cell.angle_beta   90.00
_cell.angle_gamma   90.00
#
_symmetry.space_group_name_H-M   'P 1'
#
loop_
_entity.id
_entity.type
_entity.pdbx_description
1 polymer ?
#
loop_
_entity_poly.entity_id
_entity_poly.type
_entity_poly.pdbx_seq_one_letter_code
_entity_poly.pdbx_strand_id
1 'polypeptide(L)'
;MADRKKTQALDGLRHDDISDERPDNGSTIDAQNFAYTEDRKIGITGAVFLILNKMIGTGIFSTPSSIFAATGSVGISLMLWVIGGFLTFCGLSVFLEFGLAIPRSGGEKNYLERVYRRPRYLATCVLASQMILLGFSSGNSLAFGRYILFASGRETPDGWEARGIAVTCVTFAVLMHSVTPKWGIRLFNVLGVFKVVILLFIVFSGFAALAGHRRVPNPHNFDNAFRIEDGDGYGGGGAYAYSNALLNIIYSYKGWENANYVVSELKHPKKTLAIAAPIAIGGVTILYVLANVAYFAAIPKSDLAKSEVIVAGLFFRNIFGESAAARSLPAFVALSNLGNVLAVSFAHARLNQELAKEGMLPFSRFWASNKPFNAPASALFLHWIVTVIVLLAPPAGPAYNFIVNLYTYPGSWINGFVTAGLIYLHYKKSENWTSPWHTYLPISIIYLLANVFLALVPFIPPDGDWNADGYPYYVFPVVGVGVLILGGVYWSFWTKILPRIGGYKVVADRTFDDSGVETVSLTNIQSSPKFRSQISRSLAFSLTFTTAAPKLFALANSSVNGRRTSITVRSPPLDVTQVLRLHGNMKCFSICLYGYMLRFSLIAGMDKDLNLDSNKYPVVLVVFFSGYVVFEVLSNMILTRTRPSRYLPGIIILMGVLESGFAPGMLLLLSSWYKSEEQSKRFAVYISAAILSGAFGGLLAGSITSGLDGAYGKAGWRWLFVVEGAATMGVAVIAYFILPNFPANTSRLKFSQEEIDLAIRRLQHDRPQVHTEDEEKLGHWQAFKLSMTNWRTWLFVVGYMAIVGSSTLSYFYLSYFYLTLVKGLGYEFTAAQYMTIPIFGVAFVVTALTGSFADKNSKWRGVILCAWMSVAMLCTVIICVVYNFKARYALLVIDAKEALSKRQIKGSRKMRLSEGRNE
;
A
#
# COMPACT_ATOMS: atom_id res chain seq x y z
N MET A 1 39.89 -36.58 -12.76
CA MET A 1 39.18 -37.63 -11.99
C MET A 1 38.45 -37.11 -10.74
N ALA A 2 38.71 -35.90 -10.24
CA ALA A 2 37.99 -35.30 -9.11
C ALA A 2 36.63 -34.63 -9.47
N ASP A 3 36.40 -34.25 -10.72
CA ASP A 3 35.13 -33.63 -11.15
C ASP A 3 34.01 -34.62 -11.52
N ARG A 4 34.34 -35.89 -11.76
CA ARG A 4 33.33 -36.92 -12.11
C ARG A 4 32.52 -37.44 -10.91
N LYS A 5 32.93 -37.14 -9.67
CA LYS A 5 32.22 -37.56 -8.45
C LYS A 5 31.16 -36.57 -7.95
N LYS A 6 31.13 -35.32 -8.46
CA LYS A 6 30.08 -34.35 -8.09
C LYS A 6 28.78 -34.55 -8.88
N THR A 7 28.86 -35.14 -10.07
CA THR A 7 27.68 -35.39 -10.93
C THR A 7 26.90 -36.64 -10.50
N GLN A 8 27.53 -37.62 -9.87
CA GLN A 8 26.88 -38.87 -9.43
C GLN A 8 25.94 -38.74 -8.22
N ALA A 9 25.90 -37.61 -7.52
CA ALA A 9 24.90 -37.38 -6.45
C ALA A 9 23.56 -36.84 -6.99
N LEU A 10 23.50 -36.47 -8.27
CA LEU A 10 22.31 -35.90 -8.93
C LEU A 10 21.59 -36.90 -9.85
N ASP A 11 22.21 -38.03 -10.20
CA ASP A 11 21.67 -39.04 -11.14
C ASP A 11 20.75 -40.10 -10.49
N GLY A 12 20.38 -39.97 -9.22
CA GLY A 12 19.42 -40.88 -8.57
C GLY A 12 17.97 -40.74 -9.05
N LEU A 13 17.71 -39.92 -10.07
CA LEU A 13 16.39 -39.62 -10.62
C LEU A 13 16.41 -39.67 -12.15
N ARG A 14 16.55 -40.86 -12.74
CA ARG A 14 15.76 -41.35 -13.90
C ARG A 14 16.43 -42.56 -14.55
N HIS A 15 15.69 -43.67 -14.59
CA HIS A 15 15.20 -44.29 -15.82
C HIS A 15 14.53 -45.59 -15.41
N ASP A 16 13.23 -45.71 -15.68
CA ASP A 16 12.63 -46.93 -16.21
C ASP A 16 11.22 -46.56 -16.70
N ASP A 17 10.93 -47.00 -17.93
CA ASP A 17 9.64 -47.02 -18.63
C ASP A 17 9.00 -45.69 -19.08
N ILE A 18 9.49 -45.12 -20.20
CA ILE A 18 8.61 -44.42 -21.16
C ILE A 18 9.10 -44.71 -22.59
N SER A 19 8.29 -45.43 -23.36
CA SER A 19 8.43 -45.69 -24.79
C SER A 19 8.25 -44.41 -25.62
N ASP A 20 9.13 -44.21 -26.59
CA ASP A 20 9.10 -43.17 -27.61
C ASP A 20 7.90 -43.31 -28.55
N GLU A 21 6.86 -42.48 -28.38
CA GLU A 21 5.99 -42.04 -29.48
C GLU A 21 5.50 -40.60 -29.20
N ARG A 22 6.04 -39.62 -29.94
CA ARG A 22 5.49 -38.25 -30.01
C ARG A 22 4.70 -38.09 -31.32
N PRO A 23 3.45 -37.62 -31.30
CA PRO A 23 2.83 -37.00 -32.46
C PRO A 23 3.19 -35.51 -32.50
N ASP A 24 3.84 -35.11 -33.60
CA ASP A 24 4.04 -33.71 -33.98
C ASP A 24 2.69 -33.12 -34.44
N ASN A 25 2.15 -32.16 -33.69
CA ASN A 25 1.32 -31.02 -34.14
C ASN A 25 0.48 -30.46 -32.98
N GLY A 26 0.87 -29.27 -32.48
CA GLY A 26 0.05 -28.50 -31.56
C GLY A 26 0.71 -27.17 -31.23
N SER A 27 0.14 -26.07 -31.75
CA SER A 27 0.56 -24.69 -31.50
C SER A 27 0.83 -24.41 -30.03
N THR A 28 2.07 -24.06 -29.70
CA THR A 28 2.48 -23.58 -28.38
C THR A 28 1.75 -22.29 -28.04
N ILE A 29 0.83 -22.36 -27.09
CA ILE A 29 0.23 -21.20 -26.45
C ILE A 29 1.28 -20.60 -25.51
N ASP A 30 1.59 -19.31 -25.68
CA ASP A 30 2.54 -18.51 -24.91
C ASP A 30 2.72 -18.96 -23.44
N ALA A 31 3.77 -19.72 -23.19
CA ALA A 31 4.24 -20.04 -21.84
C ALA A 31 4.93 -18.81 -21.27
N GLN A 32 4.31 -18.14 -20.30
CA GLN A 32 4.97 -17.08 -19.55
C GLN A 32 6.01 -17.68 -18.59
N ASN A 33 7.27 -17.65 -19.01
CA ASN A 33 8.42 -17.99 -18.18
C ASN A 33 8.64 -16.91 -17.11
N PHE A 34 8.60 -17.30 -15.83
CA PHE A 34 8.99 -16.46 -14.69
C PHE A 34 10.44 -16.71 -14.30
N ALA A 35 11.37 -16.59 -15.25
CA ALA A 35 12.80 -16.59 -14.95
C ALA A 35 13.23 -15.16 -14.58
N TYR A 36 13.71 -14.96 -13.35
CA TYR A 36 14.27 -13.67 -12.93
C TYR A 36 15.68 -13.53 -13.50
N THR A 37 15.94 -12.45 -14.25
CA THR A 37 17.29 -12.10 -14.67
C THR A 37 18.17 -11.85 -13.44
N GLU A 38 19.46 -12.21 -13.49
CA GLU A 38 20.42 -12.03 -12.38
C GLU A 38 20.44 -10.60 -11.83
N ASP A 39 20.16 -9.61 -12.67
CA ASP A 39 20.08 -8.19 -12.32
C ASP A 39 18.91 -7.84 -11.37
N ARG A 40 17.90 -8.72 -11.27
CA ARG A 40 16.72 -8.56 -10.42
C ARG A 40 16.79 -9.34 -9.11
N LYS A 41 17.84 -10.14 -8.88
CA LYS A 41 17.97 -10.96 -7.67
C LYS A 41 18.29 -10.13 -6.43
N ILE A 42 17.70 -10.53 -5.31
CA ILE A 42 17.79 -9.87 -4.01
C ILE A 42 19.17 -10.15 -3.37
N GLY A 43 19.94 -9.09 -3.11
CA GLY A 43 21.21 -9.19 -2.38
C GLY A 43 21.05 -9.27 -0.86
N ILE A 44 22.17 -9.29 -0.12
CA ILE A 44 22.20 -9.40 1.35
C ILE A 44 21.34 -8.33 2.03
N THR A 45 21.52 -7.07 1.66
CA THR A 45 20.76 -5.95 2.25
C THR A 45 19.26 -6.08 2.00
N GLY A 46 18.88 -6.45 0.77
CA GLY A 46 17.49 -6.70 0.42
C GLY A 46 16.88 -7.86 1.22
N ALA A 47 17.65 -8.93 1.43
CA ALA A 47 17.22 -10.09 2.23
C ALA A 47 17.06 -9.74 3.72
N VAL A 48 17.96 -8.91 4.29
CA VAL A 48 17.82 -8.40 5.67
C VAL A 48 16.50 -7.62 5.80
N PHE A 49 16.24 -6.66 4.92
CA PHE A 49 15.00 -5.88 4.97
C PHE A 49 13.76 -6.75 4.72
N LEU A 50 13.84 -7.74 3.84
CA LEU A 50 12.75 -8.68 3.62
C LEU A 50 12.34 -9.41 4.92
N ILE A 51 13.32 -9.82 5.73
CA ILE A 51 13.09 -10.48 7.02
C ILE A 51 12.56 -9.47 8.05
N LEU A 52 13.26 -8.34 8.23
CA LEU A 52 12.89 -7.31 9.21
C LEU A 52 11.46 -6.79 8.99
N ASN A 53 11.07 -6.58 7.74
CA ASN A 53 9.76 -6.01 7.40
C ASN A 53 8.59 -6.93 7.78
N LYS A 54 8.79 -8.26 7.73
CA LYS A 54 7.79 -9.25 8.13
C LYS A 54 7.82 -9.52 9.64
N MET A 55 9.01 -9.53 10.26
CA MET A 55 9.13 -9.72 11.71
C MET A 55 8.56 -8.55 12.51
N ILE A 56 8.90 -7.31 12.15
CA ILE A 56 8.41 -6.12 12.86
C ILE A 56 6.96 -5.85 12.44
N GLY A 57 6.04 -6.11 13.36
CA GLY A 57 4.59 -5.95 13.19
C GLY A 57 3.91 -5.71 14.53
N THR A 58 2.65 -6.13 14.67
CA THR A 58 1.89 -5.88 15.92
C THR A 58 2.46 -6.53 17.15
N GLY A 59 3.24 -7.61 17.00
CA GLY A 59 3.79 -8.40 18.10
C GLY A 59 4.39 -7.51 19.19
N ILE A 60 5.48 -6.79 18.86
CA ILE A 60 6.19 -5.93 19.82
C ILE A 60 5.34 -4.76 20.37
N PHE A 61 4.26 -4.37 19.71
CA PHE A 61 3.39 -3.27 20.16
C PHE A 61 2.18 -3.75 20.97
N SER A 62 1.96 -5.07 21.08
CA SER A 62 0.75 -5.65 21.68
C SER A 62 1.07 -6.75 22.69
N THR A 63 1.89 -7.72 22.30
CA THR A 63 2.17 -8.90 23.14
C THR A 63 2.89 -8.63 24.46
N PRO A 64 3.66 -7.53 24.67
CA PRO A 64 4.18 -7.21 25.99
C PRO A 64 3.11 -7.18 27.09
N SER A 65 1.90 -6.73 26.75
CA SER A 65 0.74 -6.77 27.66
C SER A 65 0.40 -8.20 28.05
N SER A 66 0.15 -9.08 27.07
CA SER A 66 -0.25 -10.47 27.29
C SER A 66 0.84 -11.29 28.00
N ILE A 67 2.12 -11.04 27.69
CA ILE A 67 3.25 -11.73 28.32
C ILE A 67 3.38 -11.31 29.78
N PHE A 68 3.26 -10.01 30.07
CA PHE A 68 3.29 -9.54 31.44
C PHE A 68 2.06 -10.04 32.23
N ALA A 69 0.87 -9.98 31.63
CA ALA A 69 -0.36 -10.50 32.23
C ALA A 69 -0.23 -11.97 32.64
N ALA A 70 0.38 -12.80 31.76
CA ALA A 70 0.60 -14.21 32.03
C ALA A 70 1.68 -14.51 33.09
N THR A 71 2.69 -13.65 33.25
CA THR A 71 3.85 -13.93 34.11
C THR A 71 3.79 -13.25 35.48
N GLY A 72 3.09 -12.12 35.59
CA GLY A 72 3.05 -11.31 36.82
C GLY A 72 4.41 -10.74 37.25
N SER A 73 5.46 -10.86 36.43
CA SER A 73 6.83 -10.48 36.77
C SER A 73 7.56 -9.83 35.59
N VAL A 74 8.15 -8.66 35.86
CA VAL A 74 8.88 -7.85 34.87
C VAL A 74 10.14 -8.58 34.40
N GLY A 75 10.91 -9.13 35.33
CA GLY A 75 12.15 -9.85 35.07
C GLY A 75 11.91 -11.12 34.27
N ILE A 76 10.88 -11.91 34.63
CA ILE A 76 10.49 -13.10 33.89
C ILE A 76 10.01 -12.74 32.48
N SER A 77 9.17 -11.69 32.34
CA SER A 77 8.74 -11.20 31.02
C SER A 77 9.93 -10.87 30.12
N LEU A 78 10.94 -10.13 30.62
CA LEU A 78 12.15 -9.79 29.88
C LEU A 78 13.00 -11.03 29.53
N MET A 79 13.13 -11.98 30.45
CA MET A 79 13.83 -13.25 30.19
C MET A 79 13.14 -14.05 29.08
N LEU A 80 11.81 -14.09 29.06
CA LEU A 80 11.09 -14.80 28.01
C LEU A 80 11.33 -14.20 26.63
N TRP A 81 11.48 -12.87 26.50
CA TRP A 81 11.87 -12.24 25.23
C TRP A 81 13.27 -12.68 24.76
N VAL A 82 14.24 -12.76 25.69
CA VAL A 82 15.58 -13.28 25.39
C VAL A 82 15.53 -14.75 24.98
N ILE A 83 14.77 -15.57 25.71
CA ILE A 83 14.53 -16.98 25.38
C ILE A 83 13.88 -17.11 24.00
N GLY A 84 12.90 -16.27 23.66
CA GLY A 84 12.27 -16.24 22.34
C GLY A 84 13.25 -15.93 21.21
N GLY A 85 14.13 -14.95 21.41
CA GLY A 85 15.22 -14.66 20.48
C GLY A 85 16.17 -15.85 20.31
N PHE A 86 16.56 -16.48 21.42
CA PHE A 86 17.40 -17.69 21.40
C PHE A 86 16.73 -18.86 20.66
N LEU A 87 15.47 -19.17 20.96
CA LEU A 87 14.69 -20.21 20.27
C LEU A 87 14.55 -19.91 18.77
N THR A 88 14.43 -18.63 18.40
CA THR A 88 14.40 -18.20 17.00
C THR A 88 15.74 -18.47 16.30
N PHE A 89 16.88 -18.27 16.97
CA PHE A 89 18.19 -18.67 16.44
C PHE A 89 18.34 -20.19 16.32
N CYS A 90 17.80 -20.96 17.26
CA CYS A 90 17.79 -22.42 17.13
C CYS A 90 16.99 -22.87 15.90
N GLY A 91 15.79 -22.32 15.71
CA GLY A 91 14.95 -22.56 14.53
C GLY A 91 15.62 -22.11 13.23
N LEU A 92 16.29 -20.96 13.24
CA LEU A 92 17.07 -20.47 12.10
C LEU A 92 18.15 -21.48 11.69
N SER A 93 18.88 -22.05 12.65
CA SER A 93 19.93 -23.03 12.34
C SER A 93 19.36 -24.24 11.62
N VAL A 94 18.25 -24.81 12.13
CA VAL A 94 17.54 -25.95 11.50
C VAL A 94 17.11 -25.61 10.07
N PHE A 95 16.55 -24.41 9.87
CA PHE A 95 16.10 -23.96 8.55
C PHE A 95 17.24 -23.62 7.60
N LEU A 96 18.38 -23.11 8.10
CA LEU A 96 19.57 -22.89 7.28
C LEU A 96 20.13 -24.21 6.77
N GLU A 97 20.19 -25.26 7.60
CA GLU A 97 20.64 -26.57 7.14
C GLU A 97 19.77 -27.09 5.98
N PHE A 98 18.45 -27.00 6.11
CA PHE A 98 17.54 -27.40 5.03
C PHE A 98 17.59 -26.47 3.81
N GLY A 99 17.50 -25.15 3.99
CA GLY A 99 17.46 -24.17 2.91
C GLY A 99 18.76 -24.10 2.09
N LEU A 100 19.89 -24.44 2.70
CA LEU A 100 21.19 -24.51 2.02
C LEU A 100 21.43 -25.85 1.31
N ALA A 101 20.84 -26.93 1.81
CA ALA A 101 20.85 -28.24 1.16
C ALA A 101 19.83 -28.32 0.01
N ILE A 102 18.67 -27.68 0.17
CA ILE A 102 17.55 -27.68 -0.77
C ILE A 102 17.24 -26.22 -1.15
N PRO A 103 18.02 -25.60 -2.05
CA PRO A 103 17.88 -24.19 -2.41
C PRO A 103 16.70 -23.96 -3.36
N ARG A 104 15.50 -24.39 -2.95
CA ARG A 104 14.24 -24.22 -3.67
C ARG A 104 13.29 -23.35 -2.86
N SER A 105 12.57 -22.48 -3.54
CA SER A 105 11.51 -21.68 -2.96
C SER A 105 10.36 -22.58 -2.49
N GLY A 106 9.86 -22.33 -1.27
CA GLY A 106 8.78 -23.12 -0.66
C GLY A 106 8.97 -23.47 0.82
N GLY A 107 10.16 -23.21 1.40
CA GLY A 107 10.43 -23.37 2.83
C GLY A 107 10.04 -24.75 3.37
N GLU A 108 9.24 -24.77 4.43
CA GLU A 108 8.82 -25.97 5.17
C GLU A 108 8.20 -27.03 4.26
N LYS A 109 7.51 -26.62 3.20
CA LYS A 109 6.94 -27.54 2.20
C LYS A 109 8.01 -28.47 1.65
N ASN A 110 9.10 -27.90 1.15
CA ASN A 110 10.18 -28.65 0.51
C ASN A 110 10.90 -29.54 1.53
N TYR A 111 10.98 -29.08 2.78
CA TYR A 111 11.66 -29.80 3.86
C TYR A 111 10.85 -31.03 4.27
N LEU A 112 9.54 -30.85 4.48
CA LEU A 112 8.62 -31.93 4.83
C LEU A 112 8.49 -32.95 3.71
N GLU A 113 8.44 -32.54 2.43
CA GLU A 113 8.42 -33.49 1.31
C GLU A 113 9.69 -34.32 1.19
N ARG A 114 10.85 -33.74 1.54
CA ARG A 114 12.12 -34.47 1.53
C ARG A 114 12.19 -35.53 2.62
N VAL A 115 11.66 -35.25 3.81
CA VAL A 115 11.70 -36.14 4.98
C VAL A 115 10.56 -37.16 4.93
N TYR A 116 9.31 -36.70 4.82
CA TYR A 116 8.11 -37.51 4.96
C TYR A 116 7.58 -37.95 3.60
N ARG A 117 8.29 -38.89 2.97
CA ARG A 117 7.99 -39.39 1.61
C ARG A 117 6.77 -40.32 1.54
N ARG A 118 6.39 -40.93 2.67
CA ARG A 118 5.31 -41.91 2.73
C ARG A 118 4.33 -41.58 3.88
N PRO A 119 3.01 -41.50 3.60
CA PRO A 119 2.39 -41.52 2.28
C PRO A 119 2.60 -40.19 1.50
N ARG A 120 2.73 -40.29 0.17
CA ARG A 120 3.11 -39.15 -0.70
C ARG A 120 2.08 -38.01 -0.60
N TYR A 121 2.56 -36.77 -0.52
CA TYR A 121 1.78 -35.52 -0.38
C TYR A 121 1.02 -35.30 0.94
N LEU A 122 1.02 -36.26 1.88
CA LEU A 122 0.30 -36.08 3.14
C LEU A 122 0.84 -34.88 3.93
N ALA A 123 2.16 -34.82 4.14
CA ALA A 123 2.78 -33.73 4.89
C ALA A 123 2.54 -32.37 4.22
N THR A 124 2.54 -32.33 2.88
CA THR A 124 2.23 -31.12 2.11
C THR A 124 0.78 -30.70 2.24
N CYS A 125 -0.18 -31.63 2.24
CA CYS A 125 -1.59 -31.31 2.47
C CYS A 125 -1.85 -30.79 3.88
N VAL A 126 -1.18 -31.36 4.89
CA VAL A 126 -1.26 -30.87 6.28
C VAL A 126 -0.71 -29.44 6.36
N LEU A 127 0.47 -29.17 5.79
CA LEU A 127 1.01 -27.80 5.72
C LEU A 127 0.08 -26.85 4.95
N ALA A 128 -0.44 -27.28 3.79
CA ALA A 128 -1.32 -26.47 2.96
C ALA A 128 -2.59 -26.08 3.72
N SER A 129 -3.20 -27.01 4.45
CA SER A 129 -4.40 -26.74 5.25
C SER A 129 -4.16 -25.65 6.30
N GLN A 130 -3.04 -25.71 7.02
CA GLN A 130 -2.63 -24.63 7.94
C GLN A 130 -2.43 -23.32 7.19
N MET A 131 -1.64 -23.32 6.10
CA MET A 131 -1.24 -22.09 5.44
C MET A 131 -2.41 -21.38 4.75
N ILE A 132 -3.39 -22.13 4.25
CA ILE A 132 -4.57 -21.58 3.59
C ILE A 132 -5.59 -21.10 4.63
N LEU A 133 -5.93 -21.92 5.62
CA LEU A 133 -7.03 -21.62 6.56
C LEU A 133 -6.58 -20.77 7.75
N LEU A 134 -5.31 -20.87 8.14
CA LEU A 134 -4.75 -20.20 9.33
C LEU A 134 -3.61 -19.24 8.97
N GLY A 135 -3.28 -19.04 7.69
CA GLY A 135 -2.28 -18.08 7.22
C GLY A 135 -2.84 -16.68 6.96
N PHE A 136 -3.56 -16.10 7.91
CA PHE A 136 -4.27 -14.82 7.76
C PHE A 136 -3.49 -13.60 8.29
N SER A 137 -3.95 -12.38 7.97
CA SER A 137 -3.40 -11.11 8.48
C SER A 137 -4.29 -10.41 9.52
N SER A 138 -5.21 -11.15 10.16
CA SER A 138 -6.27 -10.58 11.02
C SER A 138 -5.72 -9.88 12.26
N GLY A 139 -4.70 -10.43 12.94
CA GLY A 139 -4.08 -9.79 14.12
C GLY A 139 -3.47 -8.42 13.78
N ASN A 140 -2.69 -8.34 12.70
CA ASN A 140 -2.10 -7.08 12.23
C ASN A 140 -3.16 -6.06 11.77
N SER A 141 -4.22 -6.54 11.11
CA SER A 141 -5.31 -5.68 10.64
C SER A 141 -6.13 -5.14 11.81
N LEU A 142 -6.45 -5.97 12.81
CA LEU A 142 -7.20 -5.57 13.99
C LEU A 142 -6.45 -4.48 14.77
N ALA A 143 -5.16 -4.69 15.02
CA ALA A 143 -4.36 -3.68 15.71
C ALA A 143 -4.25 -2.38 14.92
N PHE A 144 -4.16 -2.42 13.58
CA PHE A 144 -4.26 -1.22 12.77
C PHE A 144 -5.53 -0.43 13.12
N GLY A 145 -6.69 -1.09 13.16
CA GLY A 145 -7.95 -0.46 13.54
C GLY A 145 -7.96 0.13 14.95
N ARG A 146 -7.49 -0.64 15.94
CA ARG A 146 -7.42 -0.20 17.35
C ARG A 146 -6.48 0.99 17.53
N TYR A 147 -5.31 0.97 16.90
CA TYR A 147 -4.35 2.09 16.97
C TYR A 147 -4.85 3.36 16.29
N ILE A 148 -5.61 3.25 15.18
CA ILE A 148 -6.25 4.40 14.53
C ILE A 148 -7.33 5.01 15.44
N LEU A 149 -8.18 4.18 16.06
CA LEU A 149 -9.19 4.67 17.00
C LEU A 149 -8.56 5.30 18.24
N PHE A 150 -7.51 4.68 18.79
CA PHE A 150 -6.78 5.24 19.92
C PHE A 150 -6.16 6.60 19.56
N ALA A 151 -5.55 6.72 18.37
CA ALA A 151 -5.00 7.99 17.89
C ALA A 151 -6.07 9.07 17.67
N SER A 152 -7.32 8.68 17.42
CA SER A 152 -8.46 9.60 17.33
C SER A 152 -8.97 10.11 18.68
N GLY A 153 -8.41 9.63 19.79
CA GLY A 153 -8.78 10.02 21.16
C GLY A 153 -9.87 9.15 21.79
N ARG A 154 -10.15 7.95 21.25
CA ARG A 154 -11.06 6.98 21.87
C ARG A 154 -10.36 6.23 23.00
N GLU A 155 -10.98 6.20 24.18
CA GLU A 155 -10.43 5.52 25.36
C GLU A 155 -10.55 3.99 25.28
N THR A 156 -11.61 3.47 24.65
CA THR A 156 -11.84 2.03 24.43
C THR A 156 -11.81 1.70 22.94
N PRO A 157 -10.62 1.60 22.32
CA PRO A 157 -10.47 1.39 20.89
C PRO A 157 -10.65 -0.10 20.52
N ASP A 158 -11.84 -0.66 20.74
CA ASP A 158 -12.19 -2.02 20.33
C ASP A 158 -13.65 -2.12 19.85
N GLY A 159 -14.06 -3.29 19.38
CA GLY A 159 -15.41 -3.56 18.88
C GLY A 159 -15.53 -3.52 17.36
N TRP A 160 -16.76 -3.37 16.86
CA TRP A 160 -17.05 -3.46 15.43
C TRP A 160 -16.44 -2.32 14.61
N GLU A 161 -16.25 -1.13 15.20
CA GLU A 161 -15.57 -0.02 14.53
C GLU A 161 -14.11 -0.35 14.21
N ALA A 162 -13.37 -0.90 15.17
CA ALA A 162 -11.97 -1.32 14.99
C ALA A 162 -11.86 -2.40 13.89
N ARG A 163 -12.81 -3.34 13.88
CA ARG A 163 -12.89 -4.40 12.87
C ARG A 163 -13.24 -3.88 11.49
N GLY A 164 -14.14 -2.90 11.38
CA GLY A 164 -14.45 -2.25 10.09
C GLY A 164 -13.24 -1.55 9.48
N ILE A 165 -12.45 -0.84 10.32
CA ILE A 165 -11.19 -0.22 9.89
C ILE A 165 -10.16 -1.30 9.51
N ALA A 166 -10.10 -2.40 10.26
CA ALA A 166 -9.24 -3.54 9.96
C ALA A 166 -9.58 -4.23 8.62
N VAL A 167 -10.87 -4.42 8.30
CA VAL A 167 -11.33 -4.92 6.99
C VAL A 167 -10.88 -3.96 5.89
N THR A 168 -10.99 -2.65 6.12
CA THR A 168 -10.54 -1.64 5.16
C THR A 168 -9.03 -1.73 4.92
N CYS A 169 -8.24 -1.95 5.98
CA CYS A 169 -6.79 -2.13 5.91
C CYS A 169 -6.38 -3.33 5.05
N VAL A 170 -6.94 -4.53 5.30
CA VAL A 170 -6.62 -5.73 4.50
C VAL A 170 -7.14 -5.60 3.07
N THR A 171 -8.31 -4.99 2.87
CA THR A 171 -8.89 -4.77 1.54
C THR A 171 -7.99 -3.84 0.72
N PHE A 172 -7.51 -2.75 1.32
CA PHE A 172 -6.53 -1.86 0.70
C PHE A 172 -5.25 -2.62 0.32
N ALA A 173 -4.68 -3.41 1.22
CA ALA A 173 -3.45 -4.16 0.95
C ALA A 173 -3.62 -5.15 -0.22
N VAL A 174 -4.73 -5.88 -0.26
CA VAL A 174 -5.06 -6.86 -1.30
C VAL A 174 -5.34 -6.19 -2.64
N LEU A 175 -6.09 -5.09 -2.67
CA LEU A 175 -6.34 -4.31 -3.88
C LEU A 175 -5.05 -3.70 -4.43
N MET A 176 -4.20 -3.16 -3.55
CA MET A 176 -2.91 -2.61 -3.92
C MET A 176 -2.01 -3.66 -4.60
N HIS A 177 -1.88 -4.85 -4.00
CA HIS A 177 -1.09 -5.92 -4.58
C HIS A 177 -1.73 -6.56 -5.83
N SER A 178 -3.06 -6.51 -5.96
CA SER A 178 -3.78 -7.02 -7.13
C SER A 178 -3.68 -6.08 -8.33
N VAL A 179 -3.92 -4.78 -8.15
CA VAL A 179 -4.03 -3.81 -9.26
C VAL A 179 -2.67 -3.18 -9.59
N THR A 180 -1.85 -2.87 -8.58
CA THR A 180 -0.57 -2.17 -8.75
C THR A 180 0.56 -2.84 -7.96
N PRO A 181 0.94 -4.09 -8.30
CA PRO A 181 1.89 -4.90 -7.51
C PRO A 181 3.24 -4.20 -7.27
N LYS A 182 3.74 -3.42 -8.25
CA LYS A 182 4.99 -2.66 -8.11
C LYS A 182 4.93 -1.59 -7.02
N TRP A 183 3.79 -0.89 -6.91
CA TRP A 183 3.58 0.12 -5.89
C TRP A 183 3.35 -0.49 -4.52
N GLY A 184 2.64 -1.63 -4.45
CA GLY A 184 2.52 -2.41 -3.22
C GLY A 184 3.89 -2.78 -2.63
N ILE A 185 4.83 -3.27 -3.47
CA ILE A 185 6.20 -3.60 -3.05
C ILE A 185 6.97 -2.36 -2.55
N ARG A 186 6.92 -1.26 -3.31
CA ARG A 186 7.58 -0.01 -2.91
C ARG A 186 7.03 0.51 -1.58
N LEU A 187 5.71 0.48 -1.40
CA LEU A 187 5.05 0.99 -0.20
C LEU A 187 5.47 0.18 1.03
N PHE A 188 5.38 -1.15 1.00
CA PHE A 188 5.75 -1.92 2.18
C PHE A 188 7.27 -1.88 2.46
N ASN A 189 8.12 -1.69 1.45
CA ASN A 189 9.56 -1.47 1.67
C ASN A 189 9.83 -0.13 2.39
N VAL A 190 9.15 0.95 1.99
CA VAL A 190 9.24 2.25 2.67
C VAL A 190 8.72 2.16 4.10
N LEU A 191 7.53 1.55 4.28
CA LEU A 191 6.97 1.32 5.60
C LEU A 191 7.88 0.44 6.46
N GLY A 192 8.60 -0.50 5.85
CA GLY A 192 9.61 -1.34 6.49
C GLY A 192 10.73 -0.58 7.20
N VAL A 193 11.37 0.36 6.48
CA VAL A 193 12.38 1.26 7.07
C VAL A 193 11.76 2.08 8.20
N PHE A 194 10.56 2.59 7.99
CA PHE A 194 9.82 3.37 8.96
C PHE A 194 9.53 2.59 10.26
N LYS A 195 9.28 1.28 10.20
CA LYS A 195 9.07 0.46 11.41
C LYS A 195 10.29 0.43 12.32
N VAL A 196 11.48 0.28 11.74
CA VAL A 196 12.74 0.26 12.50
C VAL A 196 12.96 1.61 13.18
N VAL A 197 12.65 2.71 12.48
CA VAL A 197 12.75 4.07 13.04
C VAL A 197 11.80 4.26 14.23
N ILE A 198 10.54 3.82 14.14
CA ILE A 198 9.59 3.90 15.27
C ILE A 198 10.12 3.09 16.47
N LEU A 199 10.66 1.91 16.23
CA LEU A 199 11.15 1.05 17.30
C LEU A 199 12.36 1.67 18.00
N LEU A 200 13.29 2.25 17.23
CA LEU A 200 14.40 3.04 17.78
C LEU A 200 13.88 4.25 18.57
N PHE A 201 12.86 4.94 18.07
CA PHE A 201 12.24 6.05 18.77
C PHE A 201 11.64 5.64 20.12
N ILE A 202 10.99 4.48 20.19
CA ILE A 202 10.50 3.91 21.47
C ILE A 202 11.68 3.60 22.40
N VAL A 203 12.74 2.96 21.91
CA VAL A 203 13.92 2.62 22.70
C VAL A 203 14.59 3.88 23.29
N PHE A 204 14.85 4.89 22.47
CA PHE A 204 15.47 6.13 22.95
C PHE A 204 14.56 6.92 23.90
N SER A 205 13.24 6.94 23.64
CA SER A 205 12.26 7.52 24.57
C SER A 205 12.22 6.75 25.90
N GLY A 206 12.41 5.42 25.86
CA GLY A 206 12.52 4.58 27.05
C GLY A 206 13.74 4.91 27.90
N PHE A 207 14.90 5.14 27.29
CA PHE A 207 16.08 5.60 28.01
C PHE A 207 15.86 7.00 28.62
N ALA A 208 15.18 7.90 27.92
CA ALA A 208 14.78 9.19 28.50
C ALA A 208 13.82 9.02 29.70
N ALA A 209 12.87 8.08 29.61
CA ALA A 209 11.97 7.74 30.70
C ALA A 209 12.71 7.18 31.92
N LEU A 210 13.69 6.30 31.73
CA LEU A 210 14.59 5.81 32.79
C LEU A 210 15.40 6.95 33.43
N ALA A 211 15.81 7.93 32.65
CA ALA A 211 16.45 9.16 33.13
C ALA A 211 15.48 10.17 33.79
N GLY A 212 14.22 9.78 34.03
CA GLY A 212 13.24 10.60 34.73
C GLY A 212 12.37 11.51 33.85
N HIS A 213 12.57 11.53 32.53
CA HIS A 213 11.79 12.37 31.61
C HIS A 213 10.44 11.72 31.28
N ARG A 214 9.52 11.76 32.23
CA ARG A 214 8.17 11.19 32.14
C ARG A 214 7.14 12.23 32.56
N ARG A 215 5.91 12.13 32.02
CA ARG A 215 4.77 12.97 32.48
C ARG A 215 4.01 12.33 33.63
N VAL A 216 4.25 11.05 33.88
CA VAL A 216 3.67 10.27 34.97
C VAL A 216 4.72 10.00 36.05
N PRO A 217 4.30 9.75 37.32
CA PRO A 217 5.20 9.29 38.38
C PRO A 217 5.98 8.03 37.98
N ASN A 218 7.14 7.82 38.61
CA ASN A 218 7.94 6.61 38.37
C ASN A 218 7.11 5.37 38.75
N PRO A 219 6.92 4.40 37.83
CA PRO A 219 6.16 3.19 38.16
C PRO A 219 6.94 2.20 39.04
N HIS A 220 8.24 2.42 39.29
CA HIS A 220 9.07 1.56 40.16
C HIS A 220 9.10 0.07 39.76
N ASN A 221 8.88 -0.21 38.47
CA ASN A 221 8.77 -1.57 37.94
C ASN A 221 10.06 -2.40 38.05
N PHE A 222 11.22 -1.75 38.16
CA PHE A 222 12.53 -2.40 38.20
C PHE A 222 13.05 -2.70 39.61
N ASP A 223 12.45 -2.12 40.66
CA ASP A 223 12.97 -2.20 42.03
C ASP A 223 12.95 -3.64 42.57
N ASN A 224 11.95 -4.43 42.17
CA ASN A 224 11.82 -5.87 42.47
C ASN A 224 11.44 -6.65 41.22
N ALA A 225 12.24 -6.53 40.16
CA ALA A 225 11.87 -7.01 38.82
C ALA A 225 11.44 -8.50 38.77
N PHE A 226 12.08 -9.38 39.55
CA PHE A 226 11.79 -10.83 39.54
C PHE A 226 10.70 -11.28 40.50
N ARG A 227 10.12 -10.37 41.30
CA ARG A 227 8.98 -10.72 42.15
C ARG A 227 7.78 -11.04 41.26
N ILE A 228 7.13 -12.16 41.53
CA ILE A 228 5.84 -12.51 40.94
C ILE A 228 4.78 -11.81 41.80
N GLU A 229 3.94 -11.01 41.14
CA GLU A 229 2.84 -10.28 41.76
C GLU A 229 1.53 -10.72 41.11
N ASP A 230 0.55 -11.04 41.95
CA ASP A 230 -0.83 -11.28 41.54
C ASP A 230 -1.62 -9.99 41.76
N GLY A 231 -2.27 -9.51 40.69
CA GLY A 231 -3.04 -8.28 40.69
C GLY A 231 -4.27 -8.39 39.79
N ASP A 232 -5.03 -7.30 39.68
CA ASP A 232 -6.25 -7.25 38.87
C ASP A 232 -5.90 -7.31 37.36
N GLY A 233 -6.01 -8.51 36.77
CA GLY A 233 -5.75 -8.78 35.36
C GLY A 233 -4.33 -9.27 35.02
N TYR A 234 -3.51 -9.61 36.01
CA TYR A 234 -2.18 -10.21 35.80
C TYR A 234 -1.73 -11.05 36.99
N GLY A 235 -0.88 -12.05 36.72
CA GLY A 235 -0.48 -13.04 37.72
C GLY A 235 -1.26 -14.36 37.57
N GLY A 236 -0.97 -15.33 38.43
CA GLY A 236 -1.52 -16.69 38.36
C GLY A 236 -0.54 -17.76 37.86
N GLY A 237 0.42 -17.40 37.01
CA GLY A 237 1.49 -18.31 36.57
C GLY A 237 0.96 -19.62 35.98
N GLY A 238 1.70 -20.71 36.18
CA GLY A 238 1.30 -22.04 35.71
C GLY A 238 1.70 -22.35 34.26
N ALA A 239 1.69 -23.65 33.91
CA ALA A 239 2.22 -24.14 32.64
C ALA A 239 1.49 -23.52 31.43
N TYR A 240 0.16 -23.38 31.52
CA TYR A 240 -0.66 -22.76 30.47
C TYR A 240 -0.27 -21.30 30.21
N ALA A 241 -0.12 -20.49 31.26
CA ALA A 241 0.21 -19.07 31.12
C ALA A 241 1.59 -18.88 30.48
N TYR A 242 2.60 -19.65 30.91
CA TYR A 242 3.93 -19.63 30.29
C TYR A 242 3.92 -20.10 28.84
N SER A 243 3.11 -21.11 28.51
CA SER A 243 2.93 -21.54 27.12
C SER A 243 2.28 -20.45 26.26
N ASN A 244 1.25 -19.77 26.77
CA ASN A 244 0.58 -18.68 26.08
C ASN A 244 1.53 -17.47 25.89
N ALA A 245 2.33 -17.14 26.90
CA ALA A 245 3.36 -16.11 26.80
C ALA A 245 4.39 -16.44 25.72
N LEU A 246 4.87 -17.69 25.67
CA LEU A 246 5.81 -18.13 24.62
C LEU A 246 5.18 -18.14 23.22
N LEU A 247 3.91 -18.52 23.07
CA LEU A 247 3.19 -18.40 21.78
C LEU A 247 3.14 -16.95 21.31
N ASN A 248 2.83 -16.00 22.20
CA ASN A 248 2.82 -14.57 21.90
C ASN A 248 4.22 -14.02 21.55
N ILE A 249 5.26 -14.54 22.17
CA ILE A 249 6.65 -14.19 21.83
C ILE A 249 7.01 -14.73 20.45
N ILE A 250 6.70 -15.99 20.17
CA ILE A 250 6.96 -16.60 18.85
C ILE A 250 6.18 -15.87 17.76
N TYR A 251 4.94 -15.48 18.01
CA TYR A 251 4.19 -14.61 17.11
C TYR A 251 4.95 -13.32 16.79
N SER A 252 5.57 -12.70 17.78
CA SER A 252 6.31 -11.45 17.62
C SER A 252 7.59 -11.61 16.81
N TYR A 253 8.27 -12.77 16.92
CA TYR A 253 9.46 -13.09 16.14
C TYR A 253 9.15 -13.70 14.77
N LYS A 254 7.91 -14.12 14.50
CA LYS A 254 7.54 -14.80 13.25
C LYS A 254 7.77 -13.90 12.03
N GLY A 255 8.31 -14.46 10.96
CA GLY A 255 8.55 -13.75 9.70
C GLY A 255 9.94 -13.97 9.12
N TRP A 256 10.89 -14.49 9.91
CA TRP A 256 12.24 -14.82 9.45
C TRP A 256 12.25 -15.96 8.41
N GLU A 257 11.25 -16.83 8.45
CA GLU A 257 11.09 -17.92 7.49
C GLU A 257 10.83 -17.43 6.06
N ASN A 258 10.42 -16.17 5.88
CA ASN A 258 10.08 -15.59 4.57
C ASN A 258 11.24 -15.63 3.56
N ALA A 259 12.49 -15.52 4.03
CA ALA A 259 13.65 -15.63 3.15
C ALA A 259 13.78 -17.04 2.54
N ASN A 260 13.25 -18.07 3.22
CA ASN A 260 13.19 -19.45 2.72
C ASN A 260 12.07 -19.68 1.69
N TYR A 261 11.13 -18.74 1.55
CA TYR A 261 10.10 -18.80 0.50
C TYR A 261 10.55 -18.20 -0.82
N VAL A 262 11.59 -17.37 -0.82
CA VAL A 262 12.09 -16.67 -2.02
C VAL A 262 13.57 -16.99 -2.31
N VAL A 263 14.04 -18.18 -1.91
CA VAL A 263 15.44 -18.59 -2.06
C VAL A 263 15.91 -18.50 -3.51
N SER A 264 15.05 -18.84 -4.48
CA SER A 264 15.35 -18.75 -5.92
C SER A 264 15.55 -17.32 -6.41
N GLU A 265 15.03 -16.33 -5.69
CA GLU A 265 15.15 -14.90 -6.00
C GLU A 265 16.39 -14.27 -5.33
N LEU A 266 17.11 -14.99 -4.47
CA LEU A 266 18.29 -14.48 -3.79
C LEU A 266 19.54 -14.57 -4.68
N LYS A 267 20.35 -13.51 -4.66
CA LYS A 267 21.68 -13.52 -5.26
C LYS A 267 22.63 -14.31 -4.37
N HIS A 268 23.32 -15.31 -4.91
CA HIS A 268 24.15 -16.26 -4.13
C HIS A 268 23.44 -16.78 -2.86
N PRO A 269 22.37 -17.58 -2.99
CA PRO A 269 21.46 -17.92 -1.88
C PRO A 269 22.18 -18.41 -0.62
N LYS A 270 23.24 -19.20 -0.80
CA LYS A 270 24.00 -19.77 0.33
C LYS A 270 24.62 -18.71 1.24
N LYS A 271 25.37 -17.78 0.62
CA LYS A 271 26.04 -16.69 1.35
C LYS A 271 25.02 -15.68 1.87
N THR A 272 23.99 -15.40 1.08
CA THR A 272 22.99 -14.40 1.42
C THR A 272 22.14 -14.81 2.62
N LEU A 273 21.61 -16.04 2.66
CA LEU A 273 20.84 -16.54 3.80
C LEU A 273 21.68 -16.63 5.08
N ALA A 274 22.88 -17.19 4.99
CA ALA A 274 23.77 -17.39 6.13
C ALA A 274 24.22 -16.08 6.80
N ILE A 275 24.17 -14.94 6.08
CA ILE A 275 24.55 -13.63 6.62
C ILE A 275 23.30 -12.81 6.98
N ALA A 276 22.32 -12.72 6.07
CA ALA A 276 21.18 -11.83 6.23
C ALA A 276 20.27 -12.24 7.38
N ALA A 277 19.99 -13.55 7.53
CA ALA A 277 19.04 -14.02 8.53
C ALA A 277 19.54 -13.85 9.98
N PRO A 278 20.80 -14.20 10.33
CA PRO A 278 21.32 -13.93 11.67
C PRO A 278 21.37 -12.43 12.02
N ILE A 279 21.74 -11.57 11.06
CA ILE A 279 21.78 -10.11 11.26
C ILE A 279 20.38 -9.58 11.56
N ALA A 280 19.38 -10.01 10.79
CA ALA A 280 18.00 -9.55 10.96
C ALA A 280 17.41 -10.03 12.30
N ILE A 281 17.55 -11.31 12.63
CA ILE A 281 17.05 -11.87 13.91
C ILE A 281 17.76 -11.26 15.11
N GLY A 282 19.09 -11.09 15.04
CA GLY A 282 19.87 -10.44 16.10
C GLY A 282 19.46 -8.99 16.33
N GLY A 283 19.32 -8.21 15.25
CA GLY A 283 18.85 -6.83 15.31
C GLY A 283 17.45 -6.71 15.92
N VAL A 284 16.50 -7.55 15.50
CA VAL A 284 15.14 -7.58 16.06
C VAL A 284 15.15 -7.97 17.53
N THR A 285 15.95 -8.96 17.91
CA THR A 285 16.04 -9.43 19.30
C THR A 285 16.48 -8.30 20.23
N ILE A 286 17.54 -7.59 19.87
CA ILE A 286 18.04 -6.44 20.65
C ILE A 286 16.96 -5.37 20.76
N LEU A 287 16.35 -4.99 19.64
CA LEU A 287 15.33 -3.93 19.64
C LEU A 287 14.08 -4.32 20.43
N TYR A 288 13.66 -5.59 20.38
CA TYR A 288 12.49 -6.07 21.13
C TYR A 288 12.74 -6.07 22.63
N VAL A 289 13.90 -6.56 23.09
CA VAL A 289 14.25 -6.52 24.51
C VAL A 289 14.31 -5.07 25.00
N LEU A 290 14.97 -4.18 24.26
CA LEU A 290 15.07 -2.76 24.61
C LEU A 290 13.71 -2.04 24.59
N ALA A 291 12.84 -2.36 23.65
CA ALA A 291 11.48 -1.80 23.61
C ALA A 291 10.63 -2.25 24.80
N ASN A 292 10.77 -3.50 25.25
CA ASN A 292 10.10 -3.97 26.47
C ASN A 292 10.64 -3.25 27.71
N VAL A 293 11.95 -3.05 27.81
CA VAL A 293 12.55 -2.21 28.87
C VAL A 293 11.95 -0.79 28.83
N ALA A 294 11.78 -0.21 27.64
CA ALA A 294 11.13 1.09 27.48
C ALA A 294 9.69 1.09 28.02
N TYR A 295 8.88 0.08 27.68
CA TYR A 295 7.50 -0.01 28.16
C TYR A 295 7.44 -0.11 29.69
N PHE A 296 8.26 -0.97 30.31
CA PHE A 296 8.33 -1.08 31.77
C PHE A 296 8.88 0.20 32.43
N ALA A 297 9.66 1.02 31.74
CA ALA A 297 10.15 2.28 32.29
C ALA A 297 9.08 3.38 32.42
N ALA A 298 8.00 3.30 31.63
CA ALA A 298 7.01 4.38 31.51
C ALA A 298 5.56 3.97 31.81
N ILE A 299 5.22 2.67 31.80
CA ILE A 299 3.85 2.18 32.02
C ILE A 299 3.75 1.45 33.36
N PRO A 300 2.80 1.80 34.25
CA PRO A 300 2.51 1.02 35.46
C PRO A 300 2.10 -0.43 35.13
N LYS A 301 2.42 -1.39 36.01
CA LYS A 301 2.13 -2.83 35.80
C LYS A 301 0.65 -3.13 35.51
N SER A 302 -0.26 -2.53 36.27
CA SER A 302 -1.70 -2.68 36.12
C SER A 302 -2.20 -2.23 34.75
N ASP A 303 -1.69 -1.09 34.28
CA ASP A 303 -2.10 -0.50 33.01
C ASP A 303 -1.53 -1.31 31.85
N LEU A 304 -0.29 -1.79 31.99
CA LEU A 304 0.35 -2.65 30.99
C LEU A 304 -0.42 -3.96 30.81
N ALA A 305 -0.83 -4.61 31.90
CA ALA A 305 -1.60 -5.84 31.86
C ALA A 305 -2.96 -5.68 31.15
N LYS A 306 -3.64 -4.54 31.36
CA LYS A 306 -4.96 -4.26 30.78
C LYS A 306 -4.92 -3.62 29.38
N SER A 307 -3.73 -3.26 28.92
CA SER A 307 -3.57 -2.50 27.66
C SER A 307 -3.83 -3.29 26.39
N GLU A 308 -3.78 -4.62 26.45
CA GLU A 308 -3.93 -5.53 25.32
C GLU A 308 -3.10 -5.09 24.10
N VAL A 309 -3.75 -4.54 23.06
CA VAL A 309 -3.12 -4.19 21.78
C VAL A 309 -2.44 -2.82 21.80
N ILE A 310 -2.80 -1.92 22.72
CA ILE A 310 -2.41 -0.49 22.67
C ILE A 310 -1.22 -0.12 23.56
N VAL A 311 -0.33 -1.07 23.88
CA VAL A 311 0.85 -0.87 24.74
C VAL A 311 1.66 0.37 24.32
N ALA A 312 2.01 0.46 23.04
CA ALA A 312 2.81 1.58 22.54
C ALA A 312 2.05 2.92 22.60
N GLY A 313 0.72 2.88 22.49
CA GLY A 313 -0.12 4.06 22.64
C GLY A 313 -0.08 4.62 24.07
N LEU A 314 -0.18 3.74 25.06
CA LEU A 314 -0.04 4.12 26.48
C LEU A 314 1.37 4.62 26.79
N PHE A 315 2.40 3.97 26.25
CA PHE A 315 3.78 4.43 26.37
C PHE A 315 3.94 5.88 25.88
N PHE A 316 3.44 6.18 24.69
CA PHE A 316 3.52 7.54 24.13
C PHE A 316 2.74 8.56 24.96
N ARG A 317 1.56 8.21 25.45
CA ARG A 317 0.76 9.07 26.34
C ARG A 317 1.52 9.40 27.63
N ASN A 318 2.17 8.41 28.24
CA ASN A 318 2.88 8.59 29.51
C ASN A 318 4.18 9.40 29.40
N ILE A 319 4.82 9.40 28.22
CA ILE A 319 6.06 10.16 27.97
C ILE A 319 5.76 11.55 27.40
N PHE A 320 4.91 11.65 26.40
CA PHE A 320 4.68 12.88 25.64
C PHE A 320 3.40 13.62 26.04
N GLY A 321 2.57 13.04 26.91
CA GLY A 321 1.33 13.61 27.41
C GLY A 321 0.17 13.50 26.41
N GLU A 322 -0.84 14.36 26.59
CA GLU A 322 -2.06 14.35 25.79
C GLU A 322 -2.12 15.42 24.68
N SER A 323 -0.99 16.04 24.35
CA SER A 323 -0.94 16.99 23.23
C SER A 323 -1.45 16.33 21.94
N ALA A 324 -2.03 17.12 21.02
CA ALA A 324 -2.51 16.59 19.75
C ALA A 324 -1.40 15.85 18.97
N ALA A 325 -0.14 16.31 19.07
CA ALA A 325 1.01 15.63 18.51
C ALA A 325 1.27 14.26 19.18
N ALA A 326 1.24 14.21 20.52
CA ALA A 326 1.43 12.96 21.26
C ALA A 326 0.30 11.95 21.00
N ARG A 327 -0.95 12.41 20.91
CA ARG A 327 -2.12 11.59 20.56
C ARG A 327 -2.03 11.01 19.15
N SER A 328 -1.25 11.60 18.24
CA SER A 328 -1.06 11.08 16.88
C SER A 328 0.03 10.01 16.74
N LEU A 329 0.97 9.90 17.69
CA LEU A 329 2.06 8.91 17.67
C LEU A 329 1.58 7.44 17.53
N PRO A 330 0.46 7.00 18.14
CA PRO A 330 -0.08 5.66 17.93
C PRO A 330 -0.48 5.38 16.47
N ALA A 331 -0.76 6.41 15.65
CA ALA A 331 -1.01 6.22 14.21
C ALA A 331 0.24 5.75 13.45
N PHE A 332 1.44 6.07 13.95
CA PHE A 332 2.69 5.53 13.39
C PHE A 332 2.81 4.02 13.63
N VAL A 333 2.34 3.55 14.79
CA VAL A 333 2.22 2.11 15.07
C VAL A 333 1.18 1.46 14.16
N ALA A 334 0.05 2.13 13.90
CA ALA A 334 -0.89 1.67 12.88
C ALA A 334 -0.23 1.53 11.51
N LEU A 335 0.52 2.52 11.03
CA LEU A 335 1.25 2.43 9.75
C LEU A 335 2.26 1.26 9.72
N SER A 336 2.91 0.96 10.85
CA SER A 336 3.76 -0.24 11.00
C SER A 336 2.95 -1.53 10.80
N ASN A 337 1.76 -1.62 11.39
CA ASN A 337 0.84 -2.74 11.23
C ASN A 337 0.37 -2.89 9.77
N LEU A 338 0.02 -1.79 9.09
CA LEU A 338 -0.31 -1.80 7.65
C LEU A 338 0.85 -2.33 6.80
N GLY A 339 2.08 -1.89 7.09
CA GLY A 339 3.27 -2.40 6.42
C GLY A 339 3.44 -3.92 6.60
N ASN A 340 3.04 -4.46 7.75
CA ASN A 340 3.06 -5.91 8.00
C ASN A 340 1.96 -6.63 7.20
N VAL A 341 0.72 -6.10 7.20
CA VAL A 341 -0.39 -6.64 6.41
C VAL A 341 -0.04 -6.73 4.92
N LEU A 342 0.61 -5.70 4.36
CA LEU A 342 1.12 -5.71 2.98
C LEU A 342 2.15 -6.83 2.77
N ALA A 343 3.15 -6.95 3.65
CA ALA A 343 4.20 -7.97 3.55
C ALA A 343 3.66 -9.40 3.66
N VAL A 344 2.75 -9.66 4.61
CA VAL A 344 2.12 -10.98 4.82
C VAL A 344 1.22 -11.32 3.64
N SER A 345 0.34 -10.41 3.21
CA SER A 345 -0.53 -10.63 2.05
C SER A 345 0.29 -10.89 0.78
N PHE A 346 1.42 -10.20 0.63
CA PHE A 346 2.35 -10.48 -0.47
C PHE A 346 2.87 -11.91 -0.41
N ALA A 347 3.48 -12.34 0.69
CA ALA A 347 4.09 -13.66 0.81
C ALA A 347 3.06 -14.81 0.68
N HIS A 348 1.93 -14.70 1.37
CA HIS A 348 0.90 -15.74 1.37
C HIS A 348 0.24 -15.93 0.01
N ALA A 349 0.05 -14.87 -0.77
CA ALA A 349 -0.50 -15.01 -2.12
C ALA A 349 0.41 -15.84 -3.04
N ARG A 350 1.74 -15.74 -2.92
CA ARG A 350 2.68 -16.53 -3.72
C ARG A 350 2.66 -17.98 -3.26
N LEU A 351 2.67 -18.21 -1.95
CA LEU A 351 2.57 -19.55 -1.40
C LEU A 351 1.27 -20.25 -1.84
N ASN A 352 0.12 -19.59 -1.74
CA ASN A 352 -1.17 -20.11 -2.20
C ASN A 352 -1.15 -20.40 -3.71
N GLN A 353 -0.48 -19.57 -4.50
CA GLN A 353 -0.31 -19.79 -5.93
C GLN A 353 0.56 -21.02 -6.24
N GLU A 354 1.64 -21.25 -5.48
CA GLU A 354 2.48 -22.44 -5.64
C GLU A 354 1.74 -23.73 -5.25
N LEU A 355 0.95 -23.70 -4.16
CA LEU A 355 0.06 -24.81 -3.79
C LEU A 355 -1.01 -25.05 -4.86
N ALA A 356 -1.53 -23.98 -5.48
CA ALA A 356 -2.50 -24.08 -6.57
C ALA A 356 -1.90 -24.71 -7.83
N LYS A 357 -0.68 -24.31 -8.23
CA LYS A 357 0.01 -24.86 -9.41
C LYS A 357 0.21 -26.36 -9.31
N GLU A 358 0.45 -26.87 -8.10
CA GLU A 358 0.57 -28.30 -7.84
C GLU A 358 -0.75 -29.07 -7.83
N GLY A 359 -1.89 -28.43 -8.15
CA GLY A 359 -3.18 -29.11 -8.23
C GLY A 359 -3.78 -29.48 -6.86
N MET A 360 -3.20 -28.98 -5.76
CA MET A 360 -3.64 -29.31 -4.41
C MET A 360 -4.90 -28.55 -3.99
N LEU A 361 -5.25 -27.45 -4.67
CA LEU A 361 -6.43 -26.66 -4.37
C LEU A 361 -7.60 -27.05 -5.29
N PRO A 362 -8.84 -27.10 -4.78
CA PRO A 362 -10.00 -27.18 -5.66
C PRO A 362 -10.00 -25.95 -6.58
N PHE A 363 -10.33 -26.15 -7.85
CA PHE A 363 -10.22 -25.10 -8.88
C PHE A 363 -8.81 -24.51 -9.02
N SER A 364 -7.76 -25.32 -8.84
CA SER A 364 -6.34 -24.93 -8.94
C SER A 364 -5.98 -23.98 -10.09
N ARG A 365 -6.59 -24.14 -11.27
CA ARG A 365 -6.37 -23.23 -12.42
C ARG A 365 -6.75 -21.77 -12.12
N PHE A 366 -7.82 -21.56 -11.35
CA PHE A 366 -8.27 -20.24 -10.95
C PHE A 366 -7.31 -19.61 -9.94
N TRP A 367 -6.94 -20.34 -8.89
CA TRP A 367 -6.04 -19.87 -7.84
C TRP A 367 -4.58 -19.69 -8.31
N ALA A 368 -4.15 -20.44 -9.32
CA ALA A 368 -2.83 -20.30 -9.93
C ALA A 368 -2.73 -19.12 -10.93
N SER A 369 -3.86 -18.52 -11.33
CA SER A 369 -3.92 -17.51 -12.39
C SER A 369 -3.28 -16.16 -12.00
N ASN A 370 -2.60 -15.54 -12.97
CA ASN A 370 -2.11 -14.15 -12.88
C ASN A 370 -3.04 -13.12 -13.56
N LYS A 371 -4.14 -13.56 -14.17
CA LYS A 371 -5.12 -12.67 -14.82
C LYS A 371 -6.04 -12.03 -13.78
N PRO A 372 -6.51 -10.78 -13.99
CA PRO A 372 -6.31 -9.94 -15.18
C PRO A 372 -5.11 -8.98 -15.13
N PHE A 373 -4.55 -8.70 -13.95
CA PHE A 373 -3.57 -7.59 -13.77
C PHE A 373 -2.09 -8.03 -13.80
N ASN A 374 -1.80 -9.25 -14.24
CA ASN A 374 -0.46 -9.85 -14.18
C ASN A 374 0.09 -9.91 -12.73
N ALA A 375 -0.79 -10.25 -11.80
CA ALA A 375 -0.55 -10.38 -10.37
C ALA A 375 -1.39 -11.55 -9.84
N PRO A 376 -1.01 -12.19 -8.71
CA PRO A 376 -1.74 -13.32 -8.13
C PRO A 376 -3.04 -12.87 -7.43
N ALA A 377 -3.94 -12.22 -8.16
CA ALA A 377 -5.14 -11.57 -7.63
C ALA A 377 -6.12 -12.58 -7.03
N SER A 378 -6.29 -13.76 -7.65
CA SER A 378 -7.14 -14.82 -7.10
C SER A 378 -6.57 -15.40 -5.80
N ALA A 379 -5.26 -15.63 -5.73
CA ALA A 379 -4.61 -16.09 -4.50
C ALA A 379 -4.63 -15.03 -3.37
N LEU A 380 -4.50 -13.74 -3.72
CA LEU A 380 -4.72 -12.63 -2.79
C LEU A 380 -6.17 -12.57 -2.31
N PHE A 381 -7.14 -12.87 -3.17
CA PHE A 381 -8.54 -12.94 -2.80
C PHE A 381 -8.82 -14.10 -1.83
N LEU A 382 -8.17 -15.26 -2.01
CA LEU A 382 -8.26 -16.36 -1.03
C LEU A 382 -7.76 -15.93 0.35
N HIS A 383 -6.59 -15.26 0.39
CA HIS A 383 -6.03 -14.69 1.61
C HIS A 383 -6.97 -13.68 2.28
N TRP A 384 -7.60 -12.83 1.46
CA TRP A 384 -8.59 -11.85 1.92
C TRP A 384 -9.81 -12.51 2.56
N ILE A 385 -10.41 -13.53 1.91
CA ILE A 385 -11.58 -14.24 2.43
C ILE A 385 -11.29 -14.79 3.83
N VAL A 386 -10.21 -15.54 3.97
CA VAL A 386 -9.85 -16.18 5.24
C VAL A 386 -9.55 -15.12 6.30
N THR A 387 -8.83 -14.07 5.94
CA THR A 387 -8.52 -12.96 6.86
C THR A 387 -9.77 -12.24 7.36
N VAL A 388 -10.74 -11.97 6.49
CA VAL A 388 -12.01 -11.31 6.84
C VAL A 388 -12.89 -12.23 7.70
N ILE A 389 -12.99 -13.52 7.36
CA ILE A 389 -13.74 -14.49 8.18
C ILE A 389 -13.18 -14.52 9.60
N VAL A 390 -11.86 -14.68 9.77
CA VAL A 390 -11.24 -14.73 11.10
C VAL A 390 -11.36 -13.40 11.85
N LEU A 391 -11.49 -12.28 11.14
CA LEU A 391 -11.66 -10.96 11.74
C LEU A 391 -13.12 -10.70 12.20
N LEU A 392 -14.11 -11.26 11.51
CA LEU A 392 -15.53 -10.99 11.76
C LEU A 392 -16.26 -12.11 12.52
N ALA A 393 -15.81 -13.36 12.39
CA ALA A 393 -16.48 -14.53 12.98
C ALA A 393 -16.44 -14.56 14.52
N PRO A 394 -15.33 -14.22 15.21
CA PRO A 394 -15.33 -14.19 16.68
C PRO A 394 -16.24 -13.04 17.17
N PRO A 395 -17.02 -13.17 18.26
CA PRO A 395 -17.79 -12.06 18.82
C PRO A 395 -16.91 -10.85 19.15
N ALA A 396 -17.50 -9.65 19.11
CA ALA A 396 -16.81 -8.40 19.47
C ALA A 396 -16.35 -8.43 20.93
N GLY A 397 -15.07 -8.09 21.18
CA GLY A 397 -14.40 -8.28 22.47
C GLY A 397 -12.91 -8.62 22.28
N PRO A 398 -12.20 -9.07 23.34
CA PRO A 398 -10.75 -9.30 23.37
C PRO A 398 -10.32 -10.55 22.57
N ALA A 399 -10.64 -10.58 21.28
CA ALA A 399 -10.33 -11.68 20.38
C ALA A 399 -8.88 -11.66 19.87
N TYR A 400 -8.08 -10.65 20.22
CA TYR A 400 -6.73 -10.49 19.68
C TYR A 400 -5.82 -11.66 20.07
N ASN A 401 -5.73 -12.00 21.37
CA ASN A 401 -4.91 -13.11 21.85
C ASN A 401 -5.36 -14.43 21.24
N PHE A 402 -6.68 -14.66 21.16
CA PHE A 402 -7.25 -15.82 20.49
C PHE A 402 -6.80 -15.92 19.01
N ILE A 403 -6.90 -14.83 18.25
CA ILE A 403 -6.49 -14.76 16.83
C ILE A 403 -4.98 -15.01 16.68
N VAL A 404 -4.16 -14.43 17.57
CA VAL A 404 -2.70 -14.60 17.58
C VAL A 404 -2.31 -16.05 17.88
N ASN A 405 -2.95 -16.66 18.86
CA ASN A 405 -2.70 -18.05 19.25
C ASN A 405 -3.13 -19.02 18.15
N LEU A 406 -4.30 -18.79 17.55
CA LEU A 406 -4.80 -19.60 16.43
C LEU A 406 -3.87 -19.58 15.21
N TYR A 407 -3.21 -18.45 14.94
CA TYR A 407 -2.21 -18.31 13.88
C TYR A 407 -0.86 -18.99 14.20
N THR A 408 -0.47 -19.00 15.47
CA THR A 408 0.89 -19.39 15.88
C THR A 408 0.99 -20.86 16.26
N TYR A 409 0.01 -21.36 17.01
CA TYR A 409 -0.01 -22.70 17.58
C TYR A 409 0.16 -23.85 16.56
N PRO A 410 -0.54 -23.89 15.41
CA PRO A 410 -0.36 -24.97 14.43
C PRO A 410 1.07 -25.05 13.88
N GLY A 411 1.75 -23.90 13.81
CA GLY A 411 3.13 -23.81 13.38
C GLY A 411 4.10 -24.57 14.31
N SER A 412 3.78 -24.70 15.60
CA SER A 412 4.58 -25.50 16.54
C SER A 412 4.61 -26.98 16.17
N TRP A 413 3.48 -27.53 15.70
CA TRP A 413 3.42 -28.91 15.19
C TRP A 413 4.28 -29.07 13.93
N ILE A 414 4.12 -28.20 12.94
CA ILE A 414 4.88 -28.24 11.69
C ILE A 414 6.38 -28.13 11.95
N ASN A 415 6.81 -27.16 12.77
CA ASN A 415 8.22 -26.95 13.10
C ASN A 415 8.79 -28.10 13.94
N GLY A 416 7.96 -28.70 14.81
CA GLY A 416 8.28 -29.96 15.48
C GLY A 416 8.59 -31.08 14.48
N PHE A 417 7.73 -31.30 13.48
CA PHE A 417 7.96 -32.31 12.44
C PHE A 417 9.16 -32.00 11.54
N VAL A 418 9.41 -30.73 11.19
CA VAL A 418 10.60 -30.32 10.42
C VAL A 418 11.87 -30.64 11.20
N THR A 419 11.90 -30.30 12.49
CA THR A 419 13.08 -30.50 13.35
C THR A 419 13.33 -31.97 13.65
N ALA A 420 12.27 -32.73 13.98
CA ALA A 420 12.38 -34.19 14.13
C ALA A 420 12.85 -34.85 12.83
N GLY A 421 12.41 -34.33 11.68
CA GLY A 421 12.86 -34.75 10.37
C GLY A 421 14.34 -34.52 10.13
N LEU A 422 14.89 -33.37 10.56
CA LEU A 422 16.33 -33.10 10.47
C LEU A 422 17.14 -34.07 11.33
N ILE A 423 16.71 -34.30 12.58
CA ILE A 423 17.36 -35.26 13.48
C ILE A 423 17.36 -36.66 12.85
N TYR A 424 16.23 -37.09 12.28
CA TYR A 424 16.15 -38.35 11.54
C TYR A 424 17.17 -38.42 10.38
N LEU A 425 17.33 -37.34 9.61
CA LEU A 425 18.30 -37.26 8.51
C LEU A 425 19.76 -37.32 9.00
N HIS A 426 20.07 -36.75 10.17
CA HIS A 426 21.40 -36.84 10.78
C HIS A 426 21.75 -38.27 11.21
N TYR A 427 20.80 -39.01 11.79
CA TYR A 427 21.05 -40.35 12.31
C TYR A 427 20.98 -41.45 11.24
N LYS A 428 20.10 -41.30 10.25
CA LYS A 428 19.87 -42.36 9.27
C LYS A 428 20.84 -42.29 8.10
N LYS A 429 21.94 -43.05 8.22
CA LYS A 429 22.99 -43.15 7.19
C LYS A 429 22.47 -43.50 5.79
N SER A 430 21.37 -44.26 5.68
CA SER A 430 20.80 -44.63 4.36
C SER A 430 20.24 -43.43 3.58
N GLU A 431 20.03 -42.28 4.21
CA GLU A 431 19.51 -41.07 3.54
C GLU A 431 20.61 -40.22 2.88
N ASN A 432 21.90 -40.51 3.14
CA ASN A 432 23.07 -39.76 2.61
C ASN A 432 22.90 -38.24 2.67
N TRP A 433 22.42 -37.72 3.81
CA TRP A 433 22.17 -36.30 3.99
C TRP A 433 23.47 -35.51 4.04
N THR A 434 23.60 -34.49 3.19
CA THR A 434 24.73 -33.57 3.16
C THR A 434 24.23 -32.15 3.01
N SER A 435 24.75 -31.24 3.84
CA SER A 435 24.42 -29.82 3.78
C SER A 435 25.67 -28.96 3.96
N PRO A 436 25.74 -27.78 3.31
CA PRO A 436 26.80 -26.80 3.57
C PRO A 436 26.79 -26.23 4.99
N TRP A 437 25.69 -26.37 5.72
CA TRP A 437 25.54 -25.94 7.11
C TRP A 437 25.12 -27.12 7.96
N HIS A 438 25.79 -27.32 9.09
CA HIS A 438 25.47 -28.42 9.99
C HIS A 438 24.98 -27.89 11.33
N THR A 439 23.73 -28.18 11.66
CA THR A 439 23.11 -27.84 12.94
C THR A 439 23.51 -28.86 13.99
N TYR A 440 24.16 -28.39 15.06
CA TYR A 440 24.51 -29.25 16.18
C TYR A 440 23.28 -29.84 16.86
N LEU A 441 23.37 -31.13 17.22
CA LEU A 441 22.28 -31.88 17.83
C LEU A 441 21.64 -31.20 19.07
N PRO A 442 22.39 -30.61 20.03
CA PRO A 442 21.79 -29.92 21.16
C PRO A 442 20.85 -28.77 20.74
N ILE A 443 21.17 -28.05 19.66
CA ILE A 443 20.35 -26.95 19.14
C ILE A 443 19.03 -27.49 18.59
N SER A 444 19.11 -28.57 17.80
CA SER A 444 17.92 -29.25 17.24
C SER A 444 17.04 -29.82 18.35
N ILE A 445 17.62 -30.41 19.40
CA ILE A 445 16.87 -30.96 20.55
C ILE A 445 16.16 -29.85 21.31
N ILE A 446 16.84 -28.74 21.64
CA ILE A 446 16.22 -27.60 22.33
C ILE A 446 15.03 -27.06 21.53
N TYR A 447 15.21 -26.87 20.22
CA TYR A 447 14.15 -26.37 19.37
C TYR A 447 12.97 -27.37 19.25
N LEU A 448 13.25 -28.67 19.16
CA LEU A 448 12.22 -29.70 19.16
C LEU A 448 11.43 -29.72 20.48
N LEU A 449 12.12 -29.72 21.63
CA LEU A 449 11.49 -29.71 22.95
C LEU A 449 10.62 -28.47 23.15
N ALA A 450 11.08 -27.30 22.71
CA ALA A 450 10.29 -26.07 22.75
C ALA A 450 9.01 -26.18 21.91
N ASN A 451 9.09 -26.73 20.70
CA ASN A 451 7.90 -26.94 19.86
C ASN A 451 6.95 -28.00 20.43
N VAL A 452 7.46 -29.07 21.04
CA VAL A 452 6.64 -30.09 21.73
C VAL A 452 5.93 -29.49 22.94
N PHE A 453 6.63 -28.69 23.74
CA PHE A 453 6.04 -27.96 24.86
C PHE A 453 4.85 -27.10 24.40
N LEU A 454 5.03 -26.31 23.34
CA LEU A 454 3.99 -25.44 22.78
C LEU A 454 2.85 -26.19 22.09
N ALA A 455 3.09 -27.44 21.66
CA ALA A 455 2.07 -28.27 21.04
C ALA A 455 1.15 -28.92 22.08
N LEU A 456 1.70 -29.34 23.23
CA LEU A 456 1.01 -30.15 24.23
C LEU A 456 0.45 -29.32 25.40
N VAL A 457 1.23 -28.37 25.92
CA VAL A 457 0.85 -27.61 27.14
C VAL A 457 -0.41 -26.76 26.98
N PRO A 458 -0.74 -26.18 25.81
CA PRO A 458 -2.02 -25.49 25.63
C PRO A 458 -3.28 -26.32 25.90
N PHE A 459 -3.20 -27.66 25.95
CA PHE A 459 -4.31 -28.52 26.34
C PHE A 459 -4.48 -28.68 27.86
N ILE A 460 -3.49 -28.24 28.63
CA ILE A 460 -3.55 -28.26 30.10
C ILE A 460 -4.43 -27.08 30.55
N PRO A 461 -5.46 -27.32 31.38
CA PRO A 461 -6.33 -26.25 31.85
C PRO A 461 -5.55 -25.20 32.66
N PRO A 462 -5.89 -23.91 32.53
CA PRO A 462 -5.33 -22.86 33.38
C PRO A 462 -5.85 -22.96 34.82
N ASP A 463 -5.03 -22.50 35.76
CA ASP A 463 -5.43 -22.30 37.16
C ASP A 463 -6.31 -21.04 37.23
N GLY A 464 -7.65 -21.21 37.25
CA GLY A 464 -8.61 -20.09 37.29
C GLY A 464 -9.80 -20.23 36.35
N ASP A 465 -10.30 -19.13 35.81
CA ASP A 465 -11.42 -19.13 34.86
C ASP A 465 -10.98 -19.67 33.49
N TRP A 466 -11.68 -20.72 33.03
CA TRP A 466 -11.40 -21.40 31.77
C TRP A 466 -11.80 -20.57 30.54
N ASN A 467 -12.56 -19.49 30.75
CA ASN A 467 -13.05 -18.56 29.74
C ASN A 467 -12.57 -17.11 29.96
N ALA A 468 -11.48 -16.90 30.72
CA ALA A 468 -11.01 -15.55 31.10
C ALA A 468 -10.82 -14.59 29.90
N ASP A 469 -10.40 -15.11 28.74
CA ASP A 469 -10.20 -14.33 27.50
C ASP A 469 -11.49 -14.21 26.63
N GLY A 470 -12.66 -14.59 27.17
CA GLY A 470 -13.94 -14.66 26.44
C GLY A 470 -14.11 -15.92 25.58
N TYR A 471 -13.11 -16.79 25.53
CA TYR A 471 -13.14 -18.08 24.82
C TYR A 471 -12.55 -19.18 25.71
N PRO A 472 -13.08 -20.41 25.64
CA PRO A 472 -12.49 -21.52 26.37
C PRO A 472 -11.05 -21.78 25.94
N TYR A 473 -10.17 -22.00 26.92
CA TYR A 473 -8.72 -22.19 26.72
C TYR A 473 -8.38 -23.25 25.64
N TYR A 474 -9.19 -24.32 25.55
CA TYR A 474 -8.97 -25.43 24.62
C TYR A 474 -9.42 -25.13 23.18
N VAL A 475 -10.14 -24.04 22.91
CA VAL A 475 -10.71 -23.79 21.57
C VAL A 475 -9.60 -23.61 20.53
N PHE A 476 -8.62 -22.74 20.77
CA PHE A 476 -7.57 -22.50 19.78
C PHE A 476 -6.68 -23.74 19.50
N PRO A 477 -6.25 -24.57 20.50
CA PRO A 477 -5.47 -25.76 20.21
C PRO A 477 -6.32 -26.84 19.51
N VAL A 478 -7.59 -27.01 19.89
CA VAL A 478 -8.50 -27.95 19.22
C VAL A 478 -8.74 -27.55 17.76
N VAL A 479 -9.02 -26.27 17.49
CA VAL A 479 -9.20 -25.78 16.11
C VAL A 479 -7.90 -25.91 15.31
N GLY A 480 -6.76 -25.56 15.91
CA GLY A 480 -5.46 -25.68 15.27
C GLY A 480 -5.12 -27.12 14.86
N VAL A 481 -5.27 -28.08 15.78
CA VAL A 481 -5.09 -29.52 15.48
C VAL A 481 -6.15 -30.01 14.49
N GLY A 482 -7.41 -29.56 14.64
CA GLY A 482 -8.50 -29.90 13.74
C GLY A 482 -8.21 -29.49 12.29
N VAL A 483 -7.62 -28.32 12.06
CA VAL A 483 -7.18 -27.89 10.72
C VAL A 483 -6.07 -28.78 10.17
N LEU A 484 -5.10 -29.17 10.99
CA LEU A 484 -4.04 -30.09 10.57
C LEU A 484 -4.60 -31.47 10.20
N ILE A 485 -5.54 -32.00 10.99
CA ILE A 485 -6.26 -33.25 10.71
C ILE A 485 -7.08 -33.11 9.42
N LEU A 486 -7.74 -31.97 9.21
CA LEU A 486 -8.49 -31.68 7.98
C LEU A 486 -7.60 -31.77 6.74
N GLY A 487 -6.33 -31.35 6.82
CA GLY A 487 -5.35 -31.57 5.76
C GLY A 487 -5.12 -33.06 5.44
N GLY A 488 -5.08 -33.93 6.45
CA GLY A 488 -4.97 -35.38 6.28
C GLY A 488 -6.25 -36.03 5.75
N VAL A 489 -7.42 -35.54 6.16
CA VAL A 489 -8.73 -35.95 5.62
C VAL A 489 -8.84 -35.55 4.16
N TYR A 490 -8.49 -34.30 3.83
CA TYR A 490 -8.45 -33.79 2.47
C TYR A 490 -7.51 -34.60 1.59
N TRP A 491 -6.30 -34.92 2.10
CA TRP A 491 -5.37 -35.81 1.40
C TRP A 491 -6.00 -37.18 1.09
N SER A 492 -6.70 -37.79 2.05
CA SER A 492 -7.37 -39.09 1.85
C SER A 492 -8.44 -38.99 0.77
N PHE A 493 -9.23 -37.92 0.78
CA PHE A 493 -10.24 -37.67 -0.24
C PHE A 493 -9.62 -37.44 -1.62
N TRP A 494 -8.64 -36.54 -1.73
CA TRP A 494 -8.01 -36.13 -2.98
C TRP A 494 -7.14 -37.22 -3.63
N THR A 495 -6.38 -38.00 -2.83
CA THR A 495 -5.44 -39.01 -3.38
C THR A 495 -6.00 -40.42 -3.44
N LYS A 496 -6.99 -40.79 -2.60
CA LYS A 496 -7.56 -42.14 -2.58
C LYS A 496 -8.99 -42.20 -3.11
N ILE A 497 -9.87 -41.28 -2.70
CA ILE A 497 -11.30 -41.37 -3.02
C ILE A 497 -11.60 -40.83 -4.42
N LEU A 498 -11.20 -39.60 -4.73
CA LEU A 498 -11.42 -38.95 -6.03
C LEU A 498 -10.84 -39.77 -7.20
N PRO A 499 -9.62 -40.32 -7.11
CA PRO A 499 -9.04 -41.12 -8.19
C PRO A 499 -9.69 -42.50 -8.34
N ARG A 500 -10.21 -43.08 -7.24
CA ARG A 500 -11.00 -44.33 -7.27
C ARG A 500 -12.36 -44.13 -7.94
N ILE A 501 -13.03 -43.00 -7.68
CA ILE A 501 -14.31 -42.66 -8.30
C ILE A 501 -14.13 -42.29 -9.78
N GLY A 502 -13.06 -41.56 -10.11
CA GLY A 502 -12.80 -41.06 -11.46
C GLY A 502 -11.97 -41.96 -12.38
N GLY A 503 -11.46 -43.10 -11.90
CA GLY A 503 -10.68 -44.04 -12.72
C GLY A 503 -9.34 -43.48 -13.25
N TYR A 504 -8.69 -42.58 -12.50
CA TYR A 504 -7.41 -41.98 -12.88
C TYR A 504 -6.36 -42.15 -11.78
N LYS A 505 -5.08 -42.03 -12.15
CA LYS A 505 -3.94 -41.97 -11.25
C LYS A 505 -3.34 -40.58 -11.35
N VAL A 506 -3.22 -39.89 -10.22
CA VAL A 506 -2.57 -38.58 -10.16
C VAL A 506 -1.06 -38.79 -10.27
N VAL A 507 -0.47 -38.38 -11.39
CA VAL A 507 0.98 -38.37 -11.58
C VAL A 507 1.43 -36.92 -11.67
N ALA A 508 2.39 -36.53 -10.83
CA ALA A 508 3.05 -35.24 -10.94
C ALA A 508 4.16 -35.36 -11.98
N ASP A 509 3.93 -34.81 -13.16
CA ASP A 509 4.96 -34.61 -14.16
C ASP A 509 5.75 -33.35 -13.80
N ARG A 510 7.07 -33.52 -13.70
CA ARG A 510 8.01 -32.47 -13.27
C ARG A 510 8.92 -32.14 -14.44
N THR A 511 8.68 -30.99 -15.05
CA THR A 511 9.50 -30.48 -16.15
C THR A 511 10.38 -29.37 -15.63
N PHE A 512 11.69 -29.49 -15.86
CA PHE A 512 12.65 -28.41 -15.61
C PHE A 512 12.83 -27.65 -16.92
N ASP A 513 12.73 -26.33 -16.89
CA ASP A 513 13.13 -25.50 -18.04
C ASP A 513 14.66 -25.38 -18.12
N ASP A 514 15.17 -24.87 -19.26
CA ASP A 514 16.61 -24.66 -19.50
C ASP A 514 17.26 -23.66 -18.52
N SER A 515 16.46 -22.94 -17.71
CA SER A 515 16.90 -22.01 -16.67
C SER A 515 16.85 -22.60 -15.25
N GLY A 516 16.44 -23.86 -15.11
CA GLY A 516 16.37 -24.60 -13.84
C GLY A 516 15.08 -24.39 -13.04
N VAL A 517 14.04 -23.79 -13.63
CA VAL A 517 12.73 -23.59 -12.98
C VAL A 517 11.90 -24.87 -13.09
N GLU A 518 11.46 -25.41 -11.95
CA GLU A 518 10.61 -26.61 -11.87
C GLU A 518 9.16 -26.22 -12.13
N THR A 519 8.55 -26.79 -13.17
CA THR A 519 7.12 -26.73 -13.44
C THR A 519 6.52 -28.09 -13.09
N VAL A 520 5.60 -28.10 -12.13
CA VAL A 520 4.89 -29.30 -11.70
C VAL A 520 3.51 -29.28 -12.36
N SER A 521 3.22 -30.25 -13.21
CA SER A 521 1.89 -30.47 -13.77
C SER A 521 1.33 -31.80 -13.27
N LEU A 522 0.10 -31.81 -12.78
CA LEU A 522 -0.57 -33.08 -12.47
C LEU A 522 -1.24 -33.59 -13.75
N THR A 523 -0.77 -34.72 -14.25
CA THR A 523 -1.44 -35.48 -15.30
C THR A 523 -2.22 -36.62 -14.66
N ASN A 524 -3.53 -36.64 -14.93
CA ASN A 524 -4.38 -37.76 -14.59
C ASN A 524 -4.16 -38.85 -15.64
N ILE A 525 -3.41 -39.90 -15.31
CA ILE A 525 -3.25 -41.06 -16.19
C ILE A 525 -4.42 -42.00 -15.95
N GLN A 526 -5.26 -42.24 -16.96
CA GLN A 526 -6.34 -43.22 -16.86
C GLN A 526 -5.76 -44.60 -16.52
N SER A 527 -6.34 -45.30 -15.54
CA SER A 527 -5.95 -46.68 -15.25
C SER A 527 -6.36 -47.61 -16.39
N SER A 528 -5.51 -48.58 -16.70
CA SER A 528 -5.62 -49.48 -17.88
C SER A 528 -7.02 -50.12 -18.07
N PRO A 529 -7.36 -50.60 -19.28
CA PRO A 529 -8.73 -50.93 -19.71
C PRO A 529 -9.46 -52.05 -18.96
N LYS A 530 -8.84 -52.71 -17.98
CA LYS A 530 -9.39 -53.91 -17.32
C LYS A 530 -10.58 -53.67 -16.39
N PHE A 531 -10.91 -52.43 -16.05
CA PHE A 531 -12.01 -52.12 -15.11
C PHE A 531 -13.35 -51.76 -15.79
N ARG A 532 -13.41 -51.82 -17.13
CA ARG A 532 -14.57 -51.37 -17.91
C ARG A 532 -15.80 -52.30 -17.87
N SER A 533 -15.71 -53.49 -17.28
CA SER A 533 -16.78 -54.50 -17.39
C SER A 533 -17.85 -54.44 -16.31
N GLN A 534 -17.71 -53.62 -15.25
CA GLN A 534 -18.61 -53.72 -14.09
C GLN A 534 -19.48 -52.49 -13.80
N ILE A 535 -19.23 -51.35 -14.46
CA ILE A 535 -19.96 -50.09 -14.20
C ILE A 535 -20.72 -49.58 -15.45
N SER A 536 -20.56 -50.20 -16.61
CA SER A 536 -21.24 -49.77 -17.85
C SER A 536 -22.71 -50.19 -17.96
N ARG A 537 -23.29 -50.85 -16.94
CA ARG A 537 -24.70 -51.32 -16.97
C ARG A 537 -25.70 -50.51 -16.15
N SER A 538 -25.31 -49.47 -15.41
CA SER A 538 -26.25 -48.74 -14.53
C SER A 538 -26.46 -47.26 -14.82
N LEU A 539 -25.85 -46.67 -15.85
CA LEU A 539 -25.98 -45.25 -16.16
C LEU A 539 -26.23 -44.98 -17.64
N ALA A 540 -27.20 -45.71 -18.19
CA ALA A 540 -27.77 -45.46 -19.51
C ALA A 540 -29.26 -45.10 -19.36
N PHE A 541 -29.56 -43.92 -18.79
CA PHE A 541 -30.86 -43.25 -19.01
C PHE A 541 -30.80 -41.79 -18.54
N SER A 542 -30.44 -40.87 -19.45
CA SER A 542 -31.26 -39.69 -19.78
C SER A 542 -30.47 -38.70 -20.65
N LEU A 543 -31.05 -38.47 -21.82
CA LEU A 543 -30.67 -37.58 -22.93
C LEU A 543 -30.67 -36.10 -22.50
N THR A 544 -29.67 -35.29 -22.89
CA THR A 544 -29.54 -34.49 -24.12
C THR A 544 -30.41 -33.22 -24.14
N PHE A 545 -29.78 -32.03 -24.21
CA PHE A 545 -30.25 -30.92 -25.06
C PHE A 545 -29.09 -29.93 -25.41
N THR A 546 -28.71 -29.99 -26.69
CA THR A 546 -28.36 -28.92 -27.66
C THR A 546 -27.19 -27.93 -27.48
N THR A 547 -26.33 -28.05 -28.49
CA THR A 547 -25.36 -27.16 -29.15
C THR A 547 -25.92 -25.83 -29.72
N ALA A 548 -25.07 -24.80 -29.84
CA ALA A 548 -24.67 -24.21 -31.14
C ALA A 548 -23.73 -22.98 -30.98
N ALA A 549 -22.64 -22.98 -31.73
CA ALA A 549 -21.80 -21.83 -32.07
C ALA A 549 -21.63 -21.81 -33.60
N PRO A 550 -21.57 -20.65 -34.29
CA PRO A 550 -21.34 -20.62 -35.73
C PRO A 550 -19.88 -20.33 -36.11
N LYS A 551 -19.43 -21.02 -37.17
CA LYS A 551 -18.24 -20.73 -37.99
C LYS A 551 -18.65 -19.90 -39.22
N LEU A 552 -17.79 -18.97 -39.66
CA LEU A 552 -17.69 -18.44 -41.03
C LEU A 552 -16.23 -17.95 -41.20
N PHE A 553 -15.35 -18.74 -41.83
CA PHE A 553 -14.98 -18.84 -43.25
C PHE A 553 -13.79 -17.94 -43.64
N ALA A 554 -12.84 -18.55 -44.34
CA ALA A 554 -11.53 -18.06 -44.74
C ALA A 554 -11.48 -17.63 -46.23
N LEU A 555 -10.28 -17.20 -46.66
CA LEU A 555 -9.79 -16.78 -48.00
C LEU A 555 -9.69 -15.25 -48.14
N ALA A 556 -8.60 -14.64 -48.60
CA ALA A 556 -7.61 -15.09 -49.57
C ALA A 556 -6.22 -14.45 -49.36
N ASN A 557 -5.21 -15.14 -49.91
CA ASN A 557 -3.82 -14.75 -50.06
C ASN A 557 -3.65 -14.01 -51.40
N SER A 558 -2.91 -12.90 -51.45
CA SER A 558 -2.19 -12.47 -52.67
C SER A 558 -1.14 -11.39 -52.35
N SER A 559 0.09 -11.63 -52.80
CA SER A 559 1.22 -10.71 -52.83
C SER A 559 0.96 -9.49 -53.73
N VAL A 560 1.52 -8.31 -53.44
CA VAL A 560 2.04 -7.36 -54.45
C VAL A 560 3.14 -6.47 -53.85
N ASN A 561 4.21 -6.29 -54.64
CA ASN A 561 5.36 -5.41 -54.48
C ASN A 561 5.04 -3.91 -54.40
N GLY A 562 6.03 -3.14 -53.91
CA GLY A 562 5.87 -1.74 -53.52
C GLY A 562 5.63 -0.68 -54.61
N ARG A 563 5.34 0.53 -54.13
CA ARG A 563 5.71 1.84 -54.72
C ARG A 563 5.37 2.96 -53.73
N ARG A 564 6.36 3.81 -53.42
CA ARG A 564 6.16 5.12 -52.77
C ARG A 564 5.44 6.04 -53.75
N THR A 565 4.34 6.66 -53.33
CA THR A 565 3.75 7.84 -53.98
C THR A 565 3.38 8.85 -52.90
N SER A 566 3.94 10.07 -53.00
CA SER A 566 3.57 11.20 -52.16
C SER A 566 2.32 11.87 -52.72
N ILE A 567 1.24 11.89 -51.93
CA ILE A 567 0.01 12.62 -52.27
C ILE A 567 -0.12 13.80 -51.30
N THR A 568 -0.03 15.01 -51.84
CA THR A 568 -0.25 16.27 -51.13
C THR A 568 -1.76 16.55 -51.10
N VAL A 569 -2.44 16.25 -49.99
CA VAL A 569 -3.87 16.55 -49.80
C VAL A 569 -4.02 17.80 -48.93
N ARG A 570 -4.59 18.87 -49.49
CA ARG A 570 -5.12 20.02 -48.72
C ARG A 570 -6.28 19.52 -47.86
N SER A 571 -6.18 19.68 -46.54
CA SER A 571 -7.23 19.28 -45.58
C SER A 571 -8.28 20.38 -45.38
N PRO A 572 -9.58 20.03 -45.25
CA PRO A 572 -10.64 20.98 -44.94
C PRO A 572 -10.66 21.36 -43.44
N PRO A 573 -11.25 22.50 -43.05
CA PRO A 573 -11.36 22.91 -41.65
C PRO A 573 -12.32 21.98 -40.88
N LEU A 574 -11.93 21.62 -39.66
CA LEU A 574 -12.72 20.81 -38.74
C LEU A 574 -14.00 21.53 -38.30
N ASP A 575 -15.10 20.79 -38.33
CA ASP A 575 -16.41 21.22 -37.82
C ASP A 575 -16.33 21.50 -36.29
N VAL A 576 -16.92 22.63 -35.87
CA VAL A 576 -16.88 23.17 -34.50
C VAL A 576 -17.41 22.15 -33.48
N THR A 577 -18.24 21.22 -33.94
CA THR A 577 -18.87 20.14 -33.18
C THR A 577 -17.88 19.04 -32.72
N GLN A 578 -16.81 18.75 -33.49
CA GLN A 578 -15.78 17.76 -33.09
C GLN A 578 -14.78 18.35 -32.08
N VAL A 579 -14.50 19.65 -32.20
CA VAL A 579 -13.70 20.41 -31.22
C VAL A 579 -14.44 20.54 -29.88
N LEU A 580 -15.78 20.55 -29.91
CA LEU A 580 -16.63 20.53 -28.73
C LEU A 580 -16.65 19.17 -28.01
N ARG A 581 -16.43 18.03 -28.68
CA ARG A 581 -16.28 16.71 -28.00
C ARG A 581 -15.00 16.61 -27.19
N LEU A 582 -13.91 17.18 -27.70
CA LEU A 582 -12.62 17.29 -26.98
C LEU A 582 -12.68 18.32 -25.83
N HIS A 583 -13.60 19.30 -25.91
CA HIS A 583 -13.82 20.32 -24.88
C HIS A 583 -14.88 19.95 -23.83
N GLY A 584 -15.94 19.23 -24.21
CA GLY A 584 -17.04 18.82 -23.34
C GLY A 584 -16.62 17.79 -22.30
N ASN A 585 -15.62 16.97 -22.64
CA ASN A 585 -15.02 15.97 -21.78
C ASN A 585 -13.98 16.52 -20.78
N MET A 586 -13.66 17.82 -20.85
CA MET A 586 -12.62 18.47 -20.04
C MET A 586 -13.12 19.68 -19.24
N LYS A 587 -14.43 19.88 -19.12
CA LYS A 587 -14.98 20.99 -18.33
C LYS A 587 -15.23 20.59 -16.87
N CYS A 588 -14.65 21.42 -16.01
CA CYS A 588 -14.99 21.63 -14.60
C CYS A 588 -14.64 20.53 -13.60
N PHE A 589 -13.39 20.12 -13.39
CA PHE A 589 -13.13 19.25 -12.24
C PHE A 589 -11.83 19.50 -11.46
N SER A 590 -12.08 19.89 -10.20
CA SER A 590 -11.30 19.90 -8.96
C SER A 590 -9.89 20.50 -8.98
N ILE A 591 -9.82 21.79 -8.63
CA ILE A 591 -8.62 22.44 -8.12
C ILE A 591 -9.01 23.22 -6.86
N CYS A 592 -8.22 23.02 -5.79
CA CYS A 592 -8.24 23.73 -4.50
C CYS A 592 -9.42 23.45 -3.57
N LEU A 593 -9.57 22.21 -3.06
CA LEU A 593 -10.57 21.96 -2.02
C LEU A 593 -10.08 22.25 -0.58
N TYR A 594 -8.85 21.91 -0.19
CA TYR A 594 -8.52 21.84 1.24
C TYR A 594 -8.63 23.19 2.01
N GLY A 595 -8.14 24.28 1.43
CA GLY A 595 -8.27 25.62 2.03
C GLY A 595 -9.69 26.21 1.93
N TYR A 596 -10.41 25.88 0.86
CA TYR A 596 -11.79 26.36 0.63
C TYR A 596 -12.79 25.61 1.51
N MET A 597 -12.57 24.33 1.74
CA MET A 597 -13.42 23.45 2.53
C MET A 597 -13.38 23.78 4.02
N LEU A 598 -12.18 24.04 4.57
CA LEU A 598 -12.03 24.58 5.94
C LEU A 598 -12.74 25.93 6.08
N ARG A 599 -12.64 26.79 5.06
CA ARG A 599 -13.32 28.10 5.02
C ARG A 599 -14.83 27.97 4.98
N PHE A 600 -15.39 27.15 4.08
CA PHE A 600 -16.84 26.95 3.96
C PHE A 600 -17.41 26.31 5.22
N SER A 601 -16.66 25.41 5.85
CA SER A 601 -17.05 24.76 7.11
C SER A 601 -17.08 25.74 8.29
N LEU A 602 -16.14 26.69 8.35
CA LEU A 602 -16.17 27.76 9.36
C LEU A 602 -17.40 28.65 9.23
N ILE A 603 -17.75 29.07 8.02
CA ILE A 603 -18.96 29.89 7.75
C ILE A 603 -20.24 29.11 8.10
N ALA A 604 -20.19 27.78 7.99
CA ALA A 604 -21.28 26.85 8.28
C ALA A 604 -21.45 26.49 9.77
N GLY A 605 -20.85 27.24 10.69
CA GLY A 605 -21.08 27.09 12.14
C GLY A 605 -20.13 26.12 12.85
N MET A 606 -19.05 25.67 12.19
CA MET A 606 -18.01 24.84 12.83
C MET A 606 -17.40 25.53 14.06
N ASP A 607 -17.36 26.86 14.10
CA ASP A 607 -16.93 27.64 15.27
C ASP A 607 -17.83 27.45 16.49
N LYS A 608 -19.16 27.48 16.29
CA LYS A 608 -20.15 27.27 17.33
C LYS A 608 -20.17 25.81 17.83
N ASP A 609 -20.11 24.83 16.92
CA ASP A 609 -20.14 23.39 17.26
C ASP A 609 -18.88 22.89 17.97
N LEU A 610 -17.71 23.43 17.61
CA LEU A 610 -16.42 23.06 18.21
C LEU A 610 -15.97 24.04 19.30
N ASN A 611 -16.83 25.00 19.66
CA ASN A 611 -16.59 26.00 20.71
C ASN A 611 -15.27 26.79 20.48
N LEU A 612 -15.01 27.12 19.21
CA LEU A 612 -13.84 27.86 18.74
C LEU A 612 -14.11 29.37 18.89
N ASP A 613 -13.44 30.01 19.84
CA ASP A 613 -13.48 31.47 19.98
C ASP A 613 -12.61 32.19 18.92
N SER A 614 -12.74 33.53 18.84
CA SER A 614 -12.01 34.40 17.90
C SER A 614 -10.49 34.31 17.98
N ASN A 615 -9.93 33.84 19.09
CA ASN A 615 -8.52 33.50 19.29
C ASN A 615 -8.24 32.00 19.07
N LYS A 616 -9.17 31.08 19.38
CA LYS A 616 -8.99 29.63 19.20
C LYS A 616 -8.89 29.21 17.74
N TYR A 617 -9.62 29.84 16.82
CA TYR A 617 -9.47 29.54 15.39
C TYR A 617 -8.11 29.99 14.84
N PRO A 618 -7.64 31.23 15.10
CA PRO A 618 -6.25 31.59 14.91
C PRO A 618 -5.29 30.70 15.68
N VAL A 619 -5.62 30.17 16.86
CA VAL A 619 -4.79 29.20 17.60
C VAL A 619 -4.76 27.84 16.93
N VAL A 620 -5.82 27.35 16.27
CA VAL A 620 -5.79 26.13 15.45
C VAL A 620 -4.89 26.34 14.22
N LEU A 621 -5.01 27.52 13.58
CA LEU A 621 -4.10 27.96 12.53
C LEU A 621 -2.67 28.18 13.04
N VAL A 622 -2.50 28.74 14.24
CA VAL A 622 -1.24 28.99 14.91
C VAL A 622 -0.68 27.70 15.43
N VAL A 623 -1.45 26.66 15.75
CA VAL A 623 -0.97 25.32 16.11
C VAL A 623 -0.50 24.60 14.85
N PHE A 624 -1.19 24.77 13.72
CA PHE A 624 -0.68 24.40 12.40
C PHE A 624 0.63 25.15 12.08
N PHE A 625 0.68 26.46 12.30
CA PHE A 625 1.89 27.29 12.16
C PHE A 625 2.92 27.07 13.28
N SER A 626 2.55 26.51 14.43
CA SER A 626 3.44 26.18 15.56
C SER A 626 4.06 24.83 15.30
N GLY A 627 3.34 23.90 14.68
CA GLY A 627 3.93 22.76 13.99
C GLY A 627 4.93 23.27 12.97
N TYR A 628 4.54 24.24 12.13
CA TYR A 628 5.44 24.86 11.18
C TYR A 628 6.67 25.52 11.83
N VAL A 629 6.53 26.28 12.94
CA VAL A 629 7.59 27.00 13.67
C VAL A 629 8.46 26.06 14.50
N VAL A 630 7.90 25.00 15.11
CA VAL A 630 8.65 23.96 15.83
C VAL A 630 9.45 23.14 14.83
N PHE A 631 8.84 22.77 13.70
CA PHE A 631 9.56 22.16 12.60
C PHE A 631 10.43 23.15 11.85
N GLU A 632 10.24 24.47 11.97
CA GLU A 632 11.12 25.51 11.45
C GLU A 632 12.39 25.60 12.30
N VAL A 633 12.29 25.51 13.63
CA VAL A 633 13.46 25.39 14.52
C VAL A 633 14.20 24.07 14.27
N LEU A 634 13.50 22.94 14.15
CA LEU A 634 14.13 21.67 13.78
C LEU A 634 14.69 21.70 12.36
N SER A 635 14.00 22.33 11.42
CA SER A 635 14.45 22.52 10.04
C SER A 635 15.69 23.40 9.99
N ASN A 636 15.75 24.49 10.75
CA ASN A 636 16.90 25.38 10.90
C ASN A 636 18.06 24.70 11.66
N MET A 637 17.79 23.88 12.67
CA MET A 637 18.79 23.04 13.36
C MET A 637 19.32 21.90 12.48
N ILE A 638 18.48 21.34 11.61
CA ILE A 638 18.91 20.40 10.59
C ILE A 638 19.67 21.16 9.49
N LEU A 639 19.30 22.41 9.17
CA LEU A 639 20.00 23.28 8.23
C LEU A 639 21.41 23.67 8.69
N THR A 640 21.64 23.75 10.01
CA THR A 640 22.98 23.99 10.57
C THR A 640 23.85 22.73 10.60
N ARG A 641 23.25 21.53 10.49
CA ARG A 641 23.95 20.23 10.50
C ARG A 641 23.95 19.50 9.15
N THR A 642 23.14 19.93 8.21
CA THR A 642 23.06 19.42 6.84
C THR A 642 23.30 20.58 5.88
N ARG A 643 23.81 20.30 4.68
CA ARG A 643 24.03 21.39 3.72
C ARG A 643 22.68 21.97 3.28
N PRO A 644 22.43 23.29 3.43
CA PRO A 644 21.17 23.93 3.00
C PRO A 644 20.82 23.61 1.54
N SER A 645 21.85 23.41 0.69
CA SER A 645 21.74 23.03 -0.72
C SER A 645 21.19 21.62 -0.99
N ARG A 646 21.04 20.77 0.03
CA ARG A 646 20.44 19.43 -0.09
C ARG A 646 19.11 19.30 0.66
N TYR A 647 19.03 19.93 1.83
CA TYR A 647 17.86 19.81 2.70
C TYR A 647 16.66 20.64 2.22
N LEU A 648 16.86 21.94 1.93
CA LEU A 648 15.76 22.80 1.44
C LEU A 648 15.20 22.29 0.11
N PRO A 649 16.01 21.90 -0.89
CA PRO A 649 15.49 21.30 -2.10
C PRO A 649 14.80 19.96 -1.83
N GLY A 650 15.25 19.13 -0.89
CA GLY A 650 14.64 17.82 -0.61
C GLY A 650 13.19 17.90 -0.12
N ILE A 651 12.89 18.81 0.81
CA ILE A 651 11.52 19.01 1.31
C ILE A 651 10.64 19.67 0.24
N ILE A 652 11.18 20.66 -0.48
CA ILE A 652 10.48 21.33 -1.58
C ILE A 652 10.23 20.36 -2.75
N ILE A 653 11.13 19.41 -3.00
CA ILE A 653 10.96 18.32 -3.97
C ILE A 653 9.85 17.37 -3.51
N LEU A 654 9.75 17.05 -2.22
CA LEU A 654 8.74 16.09 -1.73
C LEU A 654 7.32 16.68 -1.81
N MET A 655 7.14 17.90 -1.33
CA MET A 655 5.88 18.66 -1.45
C MET A 655 5.57 18.94 -2.93
N GLY A 656 6.61 19.32 -3.69
CA GLY A 656 6.54 19.45 -5.14
C GLY A 656 6.05 18.18 -5.81
N VAL A 657 6.61 17.01 -5.57
CA VAL A 657 6.25 15.76 -6.27
C VAL A 657 4.77 15.39 -6.10
N LEU A 658 4.17 15.65 -4.92
CA LEU A 658 2.78 15.29 -4.64
C LEU A 658 1.75 16.23 -5.30
N GLU A 659 2.02 17.54 -5.36
CA GLU A 659 1.08 18.52 -5.93
C GLU A 659 1.48 19.02 -7.34
N SER A 660 2.77 19.10 -7.62
CA SER A 660 3.30 19.74 -8.83
C SER A 660 3.04 18.95 -10.10
N GLY A 661 2.62 17.68 -10.05
CA GLY A 661 2.37 16.88 -11.25
C GLY A 661 1.08 17.25 -11.99
N PHE A 662 0.06 17.76 -11.27
CA PHE A 662 -1.28 17.93 -11.84
C PHE A 662 -1.35 19.09 -12.84
N ALA A 663 -0.98 20.30 -12.42
CA ALA A 663 -1.05 21.49 -13.27
C ALA A 663 -0.17 21.38 -14.54
N PRO A 664 1.14 21.07 -14.48
CA PRO A 664 1.94 20.85 -15.68
C PRO A 664 1.55 19.58 -16.43
N GLY A 665 1.02 18.54 -15.77
CA GLY A 665 0.47 17.35 -16.44
C GLY A 665 -0.73 17.67 -17.32
N MET A 666 -1.67 18.49 -16.82
CA MET A 666 -2.81 18.99 -17.59
C MET A 666 -2.37 19.92 -18.72
N LEU A 667 -1.39 20.81 -18.49
CA LEU A 667 -0.83 21.67 -19.53
C LEU A 667 -0.11 20.85 -20.63
N LEU A 668 0.63 19.80 -20.24
CA LEU A 668 1.29 18.88 -21.16
C LEU A 668 0.28 18.11 -22.00
N LEU A 669 -0.77 17.57 -21.37
CA LEU A 669 -1.85 16.86 -22.07
C LEU A 669 -2.52 17.77 -23.10
N LEU A 670 -2.89 18.99 -22.73
CA LEU A 670 -3.44 19.98 -23.66
C LEU A 670 -2.46 20.31 -24.80
N SER A 671 -1.17 20.48 -24.51
CA SER A 671 -0.15 20.76 -25.53
C SER A 671 0.12 19.60 -26.50
N SER A 672 -0.33 18.39 -26.16
CA SER A 672 -0.19 17.19 -26.98
C SER A 672 -1.36 16.96 -27.93
N TRP A 673 -2.49 17.67 -27.74
CA TRP A 673 -3.70 17.55 -28.56
C TRP A 673 -4.02 18.83 -29.37
N TYR A 674 -3.46 19.99 -29.00
CA TYR A 674 -3.75 21.28 -29.63
C TYR A 674 -2.51 21.95 -30.23
N LYS A 675 -2.71 22.65 -31.36
CA LYS A 675 -1.67 23.45 -32.03
C LYS A 675 -1.23 24.64 -31.18
N SER A 676 -0.02 25.14 -31.42
CA SER A 676 0.58 26.25 -30.67
C SER A 676 -0.30 27.52 -30.70
N GLU A 677 -1.03 27.76 -31.79
CA GLU A 677 -1.96 28.89 -31.96
C GLU A 677 -3.30 28.71 -31.21
N GLU A 678 -3.69 27.46 -30.94
CA GLU A 678 -4.96 27.11 -30.29
C GLU A 678 -4.81 26.99 -28.76
N GLN A 679 -3.57 26.78 -28.26
CA GLN A 679 -3.26 26.51 -26.86
C GLN A 679 -3.63 27.65 -25.90
N SER A 680 -3.43 28.92 -26.28
CA SER A 680 -3.71 30.06 -25.39
C SER A 680 -5.18 30.12 -24.99
N LYS A 681 -6.09 29.89 -25.95
CA LYS A 681 -7.54 29.83 -25.73
C LYS A 681 -7.94 28.63 -24.87
N ARG A 682 -7.23 27.50 -24.98
CA ARG A 682 -7.55 26.29 -24.19
C ARG A 682 -7.07 26.41 -22.74
N PHE A 683 -5.89 26.99 -22.53
CA PHE A 683 -5.39 27.33 -21.20
C PHE A 683 -6.27 28.38 -20.52
N ALA A 684 -6.79 29.35 -21.27
CA ALA A 684 -7.77 30.31 -20.77
C ALA A 684 -8.99 29.63 -20.15
N VAL A 685 -9.58 28.66 -20.86
CA VAL A 685 -10.76 27.92 -20.41
C VAL A 685 -10.43 27.09 -19.17
N TYR A 686 -9.29 26.38 -19.15
CA TYR A 686 -8.84 25.62 -17.98
C TYR A 686 -8.69 26.50 -16.73
N ILE A 687 -8.08 27.67 -16.88
CA ILE A 687 -7.88 28.62 -15.79
C ILE A 687 -9.20 29.27 -15.35
N SER A 688 -10.12 29.54 -16.28
CA SER A 688 -11.44 30.10 -15.97
C SER A 688 -12.31 29.13 -15.16
N ALA A 689 -12.11 27.81 -15.33
CA ALA A 689 -12.79 26.79 -14.52
C ALA A 689 -12.41 26.86 -13.04
N ALA A 690 -11.18 27.26 -12.70
CA ALA A 690 -10.76 27.47 -11.31
C ALA A 690 -11.48 28.65 -10.64
N ILE A 691 -11.80 29.71 -11.40
CA ILE A 691 -12.58 30.86 -10.91
C ILE A 691 -14.04 30.45 -10.69
N LEU A 692 -14.61 29.74 -11.66
CA LEU A 692 -15.99 29.26 -11.60
C LEU A 692 -16.20 28.26 -10.44
N SER A 693 -15.17 27.47 -10.12
CA SER A 693 -15.14 26.58 -8.95
C SER A 693 -15.39 27.33 -7.64
N GLY A 694 -14.86 28.55 -7.47
CA GLY A 694 -15.09 29.36 -6.27
C GLY A 694 -16.56 29.79 -6.11
N ALA A 695 -17.23 30.14 -7.21
CA ALA A 695 -18.66 30.46 -7.22
C ALA A 695 -19.52 29.22 -6.95
N PHE A 696 -19.18 28.08 -7.57
CA PHE A 696 -19.89 26.82 -7.40
C PHE A 696 -19.73 26.27 -5.98
N GLY A 697 -18.53 26.39 -5.38
CA GLY A 697 -18.27 26.03 -3.99
C GLY A 697 -19.13 26.83 -3.01
N GLY A 698 -19.30 28.14 -3.21
CA GLY A 698 -20.19 28.96 -2.39
C GLY A 698 -21.68 28.57 -2.52
N LEU A 699 -22.12 28.28 -3.75
CA LEU A 699 -23.49 27.82 -4.01
C LEU A 699 -23.78 26.46 -3.37
N LEU A 700 -22.88 25.50 -3.57
CA LEU A 700 -22.98 24.13 -3.05
C LEU A 700 -22.85 24.12 -1.52
N ALA A 701 -21.97 24.94 -0.96
CA ALA A 701 -21.88 25.11 0.49
C ALA A 701 -23.18 25.69 1.07
N GLY A 702 -23.77 26.70 0.44
CA GLY A 702 -25.06 27.26 0.83
C GLY A 702 -26.22 26.25 0.73
N SER A 703 -26.29 25.47 -0.36
CA SER A 703 -27.37 24.48 -0.52
C SER A 703 -27.27 23.31 0.45
N ILE A 704 -26.05 22.81 0.72
CA ILE A 704 -25.84 21.71 1.69
C ILE A 704 -26.14 22.18 3.11
N THR A 705 -25.67 23.37 3.48
CA THR A 705 -25.86 23.89 4.84
C THR A 705 -27.29 24.34 5.11
N SER A 706 -28.11 24.61 4.08
CA SER A 706 -29.54 24.88 4.26
C SER A 706 -30.42 23.63 4.18
N GLY A 707 -30.06 22.64 3.35
CA GLY A 707 -30.88 21.46 3.09
C GLY A 707 -30.54 20.22 3.93
N LEU A 708 -29.30 20.10 4.42
CA LEU A 708 -28.81 18.90 5.13
C LEU A 708 -28.35 19.18 6.56
N ASP A 709 -28.53 20.40 7.06
CA ASP A 709 -28.22 20.70 8.46
C ASP A 709 -29.18 19.98 9.40
N GLY A 710 -28.62 19.29 10.40
CA GLY A 710 -29.37 18.42 11.32
C GLY A 710 -29.78 17.06 10.74
N ALA A 711 -29.61 16.82 9.43
CA ALA A 711 -29.93 15.55 8.81
C ALA A 711 -29.06 14.42 9.40
N TYR A 712 -29.70 13.33 9.84
CA TYR A 712 -29.06 12.20 10.53
C TYR A 712 -28.22 12.62 11.76
N GLY A 713 -28.60 13.70 12.44
CA GLY A 713 -27.91 14.20 13.64
C GLY A 713 -26.51 14.78 13.34
N LYS A 714 -26.24 15.20 12.10
CA LYS A 714 -24.98 15.81 11.69
C LYS A 714 -25.19 17.27 11.28
N ALA A 715 -24.29 18.14 11.74
CA ALA A 715 -24.25 19.53 11.32
C ALA A 715 -23.86 19.67 9.83
N GLY A 716 -24.41 20.69 9.17
CA GLY A 716 -24.28 20.93 7.73
C GLY A 716 -22.83 21.06 7.25
N TRP A 717 -21.92 21.59 8.09
CA TRP A 717 -20.49 21.67 7.73
C TRP A 717 -19.82 20.29 7.58
N ARG A 718 -20.28 19.27 8.32
CA ARG A 718 -19.78 17.90 8.15
C ARG A 718 -20.27 17.28 6.84
N TRP A 719 -21.48 17.65 6.43
CA TRP A 719 -22.02 17.24 5.13
C TRP A 719 -21.24 17.85 3.96
N LEU A 720 -20.64 19.04 4.11
CA LEU A 720 -19.72 19.59 3.10
C LEU A 720 -18.56 18.62 2.84
N PHE A 721 -17.96 18.07 3.91
CA PHE A 721 -16.86 17.12 3.76
C PHE A 721 -17.26 15.83 3.04
N VAL A 722 -18.41 15.28 3.40
CA VAL A 722 -18.90 14.02 2.85
C VAL A 722 -19.33 14.19 1.39
N VAL A 723 -20.13 15.22 1.10
CA VAL A 723 -20.72 15.42 -0.24
C VAL A 723 -19.67 15.88 -1.24
N GLU A 724 -18.82 16.85 -0.88
CA GLU A 724 -17.77 17.33 -1.80
C GLU A 724 -16.67 16.28 -2.03
N GLY A 725 -16.33 15.51 -0.98
CA GLY A 725 -15.41 14.39 -1.07
C GLY A 725 -15.95 13.28 -1.98
N ALA A 726 -17.20 12.86 -1.76
CA ALA A 726 -17.86 11.83 -2.58
C ALA A 726 -18.04 12.29 -4.03
N ALA A 727 -18.42 13.54 -4.26
CA ALA A 727 -18.53 14.12 -5.59
C ALA A 727 -17.17 14.11 -6.30
N THR A 728 -16.10 14.53 -5.63
CA THR A 728 -14.73 14.53 -6.19
C THR A 728 -14.26 13.11 -6.52
N MET A 729 -14.57 12.12 -5.67
CA MET A 729 -14.25 10.71 -5.93
C MET A 729 -15.03 10.17 -7.13
N GLY A 730 -16.33 10.41 -7.20
CA GLY A 730 -17.17 9.99 -8.33
C GLY A 730 -16.68 10.58 -9.65
N VAL A 731 -16.33 11.87 -9.62
CA VAL A 731 -15.71 12.57 -10.74
C VAL A 731 -14.38 11.97 -11.14
N ALA A 732 -13.50 11.62 -10.19
CA ALA A 732 -12.22 11.01 -10.51
C ALA A 732 -12.39 9.65 -11.21
N VAL A 733 -13.38 8.87 -10.79
CA VAL A 733 -13.77 7.60 -11.45
C VAL A 733 -14.29 7.87 -12.86
N ILE A 734 -15.15 8.87 -13.04
CA ILE A 734 -15.66 9.26 -14.37
C ILE A 734 -14.51 9.77 -15.27
N ALA A 735 -13.61 10.59 -14.73
CA ALA A 735 -12.46 11.15 -15.44
C ALA A 735 -11.51 10.07 -15.95
N TYR A 736 -11.35 8.95 -15.22
CA TYR A 736 -10.59 7.78 -15.70
C TYR A 736 -11.14 7.25 -17.04
N PHE A 737 -12.47 7.21 -17.19
CA PHE A 737 -13.11 6.76 -18.43
C PHE A 737 -13.14 7.83 -19.51
N ILE A 738 -13.21 9.11 -19.15
CA ILE A 738 -13.39 10.21 -20.10
C ILE A 738 -12.06 10.78 -20.63
N LEU A 739 -11.03 10.93 -19.79
CA LEU A 739 -9.78 11.59 -20.17
C LEU A 739 -9.02 10.79 -21.25
N PRO A 740 -8.63 11.42 -22.38
CA PRO A 740 -7.84 10.75 -23.40
C PRO A 740 -6.37 10.62 -23.00
N ASN A 741 -5.69 9.60 -23.54
CA ASN A 741 -4.24 9.48 -23.42
C ASN A 741 -3.56 10.41 -24.45
N PHE A 742 -2.25 10.26 -24.67
CA PHE A 742 -1.60 10.91 -25.82
C PHE A 742 -2.20 10.40 -27.15
N PRO A 743 -2.21 11.20 -28.23
CA PRO A 743 -2.81 10.81 -29.51
C PRO A 743 -2.35 9.46 -30.05
N ALA A 744 -1.06 9.11 -29.87
CA ALA A 744 -0.50 7.84 -30.32
C ALA A 744 -0.98 6.60 -29.55
N ASN A 745 -1.39 6.77 -28.29
CA ASN A 745 -1.70 5.66 -27.36
C ASN A 745 -3.14 5.72 -26.83
N THR A 746 -4.02 6.46 -27.49
CA THR A 746 -5.42 6.62 -27.08
C THR A 746 -6.28 5.48 -27.60
N SER A 747 -7.22 5.02 -26.77
CA SER A 747 -8.12 3.91 -27.10
C SER A 747 -9.10 4.27 -28.22
N ARG A 748 -9.35 3.32 -29.12
CA ARG A 748 -10.34 3.39 -30.20
C ARG A 748 -11.79 3.48 -29.72
N LEU A 749 -12.04 3.20 -28.44
CA LEU A 749 -13.35 3.45 -27.81
C LEU A 749 -13.65 4.95 -27.63
N LYS A 750 -12.63 5.83 -27.67
CA LYS A 750 -12.78 7.27 -27.39
C LYS A 750 -12.76 8.13 -28.65
N PHE A 751 -12.00 7.73 -29.68
CA PHE A 751 -11.87 8.42 -30.96
C PHE A 751 -11.76 7.41 -32.10
N SER A 752 -12.30 7.76 -33.28
CA SER A 752 -12.13 6.98 -34.51
C SER A 752 -10.68 7.01 -34.99
N GLN A 753 -10.25 5.98 -35.72
CA GLN A 753 -8.90 5.92 -36.30
C GLN A 753 -8.64 7.13 -37.23
N GLU A 754 -9.66 7.57 -37.97
CA GLU A 754 -9.58 8.75 -38.84
C GLU A 754 -9.36 10.05 -38.05
N GLU A 755 -9.98 10.18 -36.87
CA GLU A 755 -9.83 11.35 -35.98
C GLU A 755 -8.44 11.40 -35.33
N ILE A 756 -7.92 10.24 -34.93
CA ILE A 756 -6.57 10.09 -34.36
C ILE A 756 -5.52 10.42 -35.43
N ASP A 757 -5.65 9.87 -36.63
CA ASP A 757 -4.73 10.11 -37.74
C ASP A 757 -4.76 11.59 -38.17
N LEU A 758 -5.95 12.21 -38.20
CA LEU A 758 -6.11 13.63 -38.45
C LEU A 758 -5.42 14.49 -37.38
N ALA A 759 -5.59 14.16 -36.09
CA ALA A 759 -4.95 14.88 -34.99
C ALA A 759 -3.42 14.80 -35.08
N ILE A 760 -2.86 13.62 -35.36
CA ILE A 760 -1.42 13.40 -35.53
C ILE A 760 -0.89 14.20 -36.73
N ARG A 761 -1.56 14.12 -37.90
CA ARG A 761 -1.16 14.88 -39.11
C ARG A 761 -1.19 16.39 -38.88
N ARG A 762 -2.21 16.90 -38.17
CA ARG A 762 -2.34 18.33 -37.85
C ARG A 762 -1.21 18.82 -36.94
N LEU A 763 -0.77 18.00 -35.97
CA LEU A 763 0.32 18.34 -35.06
C LEU A 763 1.69 18.27 -35.76
N GLN A 764 1.89 17.30 -36.66
CA GLN A 764 3.08 17.20 -37.51
C GLN A 764 3.25 18.43 -38.41
N HIS A 765 2.15 18.97 -38.94
CA HIS A 765 2.18 20.18 -39.77
C HIS A 765 2.42 21.48 -38.98
N ASP A 766 2.00 21.56 -37.71
CA ASP A 766 2.25 22.74 -36.82
C ASP A 766 3.67 22.76 -36.25
N ARG A 767 4.28 21.58 -36.10
CA ARG A 767 5.66 21.41 -35.68
C ARG A 767 6.48 20.80 -36.82
N PRO A 768 6.79 21.55 -37.89
CA PRO A 768 7.86 21.19 -38.78
C PRO A 768 9.16 21.39 -38.01
N GLN A 769 9.49 20.47 -37.10
CA GLN A 769 10.88 20.34 -36.71
C GLN A 769 11.59 19.88 -37.97
N VAL A 770 12.45 20.78 -38.46
CA VAL A 770 13.61 20.45 -39.27
C VAL A 770 14.32 19.32 -38.52
N HIS A 771 13.96 18.08 -38.84
CA HIS A 771 14.70 16.90 -38.47
C HIS A 771 15.62 16.63 -39.65
N THR A 772 16.69 17.41 -39.76
CA THR A 772 17.91 16.87 -40.35
C THR A 772 18.32 15.69 -39.47
N GLU A 773 18.50 14.52 -40.07
CA GLU A 773 18.80 13.24 -39.41
C GLU A 773 20.14 13.26 -38.62
N ASP A 774 20.83 14.41 -38.56
CA ASP A 774 22.20 14.59 -38.07
C ASP A 774 22.35 15.36 -36.74
N GLU A 775 21.28 15.76 -36.04
CA GLU A 775 21.44 16.33 -34.70
C GLU A 775 21.43 15.25 -33.60
N GLU A 776 22.53 15.13 -32.86
CA GLU A 776 22.68 14.24 -31.71
C GLU A 776 21.53 14.43 -30.72
N LYS A 777 20.78 13.35 -30.46
CA LYS A 777 19.76 13.32 -29.40
C LYS A 777 20.45 13.53 -28.05
N LEU A 778 20.31 14.73 -27.49
CA LEU A 778 20.72 15.01 -26.11
C LEU A 778 20.01 14.03 -25.17
N GLY A 779 20.78 13.26 -24.41
CA GLY A 779 20.22 12.37 -23.39
C GLY A 779 19.41 13.18 -22.36
N HIS A 780 18.40 12.56 -21.74
CA HIS A 780 17.55 13.22 -20.73
C HIS A 780 18.36 13.98 -19.66
N TRP A 781 19.54 13.44 -19.30
CA TRP A 781 20.46 14.05 -18.35
C TRP A 781 21.23 15.27 -18.90
N GLN A 782 21.63 15.24 -20.17
CA GLN A 782 22.27 16.39 -20.83
C GLN A 782 21.28 17.54 -21.01
N ALA A 783 20.06 17.24 -21.42
CA ALA A 783 18.99 18.24 -21.54
C ALA A 783 18.66 18.91 -20.20
N PHE A 784 18.65 18.11 -19.12
CA PHE A 784 18.49 18.64 -17.76
C PHE A 784 19.65 19.56 -17.36
N LYS A 785 20.90 19.14 -17.60
CA LYS A 785 22.10 19.95 -17.28
C LYS A 785 22.09 21.28 -18.02
N LEU A 786 21.74 21.28 -19.31
CA LEU A 786 21.67 22.47 -20.16
C LEU A 786 20.56 23.45 -19.71
N SER A 787 19.42 22.91 -19.28
CA SER A 787 18.30 23.71 -18.77
C SER A 787 18.66 24.44 -17.47
N MET A 788 19.47 23.80 -16.61
CA MET A 788 19.91 24.33 -15.33
C MET A 788 21.05 25.36 -15.43
N THR A 789 21.91 25.27 -16.45
CA THR A 789 23.05 26.20 -16.63
C THR A 789 22.71 27.46 -17.42
N ASN A 790 21.51 27.55 -18.01
CA ASN A 790 21.11 28.70 -18.82
C ASN A 790 20.59 29.87 -17.95
N TRP A 791 21.33 30.98 -17.92
CA TRP A 791 20.98 32.19 -17.16
C TRP A 791 19.62 32.79 -17.57
N ARG A 792 19.22 32.65 -18.84
CA ARG A 792 17.92 33.14 -19.33
C ARG A 792 16.76 32.39 -18.68
N THR A 793 16.94 31.11 -18.37
CA THR A 793 15.95 30.30 -17.63
C THR A 793 15.71 30.87 -16.24
N TRP A 794 16.78 31.23 -15.54
CA TRP A 794 16.71 31.78 -14.18
C TRP A 794 16.00 33.14 -14.12
N LEU A 795 16.23 34.03 -15.08
CA LEU A 795 15.47 35.28 -15.17
C LEU A 795 13.97 35.06 -15.39
N PHE A 796 13.59 34.08 -16.21
CA PHE A 796 12.20 33.69 -16.38
C PHE A 796 11.59 33.08 -15.12
N VAL A 797 12.36 32.29 -14.36
CA VAL A 797 11.93 31.70 -13.08
C VAL A 797 11.67 32.79 -12.05
N VAL A 798 12.57 33.76 -11.90
CA VAL A 798 12.38 34.88 -10.96
C VAL A 798 11.13 35.69 -11.31
N GLY A 799 10.97 36.07 -12.58
CA GLY A 799 9.78 36.77 -13.03
C GLY A 799 8.49 35.95 -12.83
N TYR A 800 8.54 34.65 -13.08
CA TYR A 800 7.41 33.75 -12.85
C TYR A 800 7.06 33.63 -11.36
N MET A 801 8.05 33.51 -10.48
CA MET A 801 7.86 33.40 -9.03
C MET A 801 7.33 34.69 -8.41
N ALA A 802 7.81 35.86 -8.85
CA ALA A 802 7.25 37.14 -8.39
C ALA A 802 5.75 37.27 -8.72
N ILE A 803 5.35 36.82 -9.91
CA ILE A 803 3.97 36.86 -10.37
C ILE A 803 3.10 35.84 -9.61
N VAL A 804 3.54 34.58 -9.52
CA VAL A 804 2.77 33.52 -8.85
C VAL A 804 2.72 33.74 -7.33
N GLY A 805 3.83 34.18 -6.73
CA GLY A 805 3.91 34.51 -5.31
C GLY A 805 2.97 35.65 -4.91
N SER A 806 2.94 36.73 -5.69
CA SER A 806 1.98 37.84 -5.50
C SER A 806 0.53 37.35 -5.61
N SER A 807 0.19 36.56 -6.62
CA SER A 807 -1.18 36.04 -6.76
C SER A 807 -1.62 35.17 -5.57
N THR A 808 -0.69 34.40 -4.98
CA THR A 808 -0.98 33.51 -3.84
C THR A 808 -1.23 34.28 -2.55
N LEU A 809 -0.50 35.37 -2.32
CA LEU A 809 -0.71 36.28 -1.19
C LEU A 809 -2.07 36.98 -1.27
N SER A 810 -2.48 37.46 -2.45
CA SER A 810 -3.79 38.07 -2.66
C SER A 810 -4.93 37.06 -2.41
N TYR A 811 -4.82 35.81 -2.88
CA TYR A 811 -5.81 34.76 -2.59
C TYR A 811 -5.98 34.48 -1.10
N PHE A 812 -4.88 34.45 -0.35
CA PHE A 812 -4.90 34.16 1.08
C PHE A 812 -5.49 35.34 1.87
N TYR A 813 -5.05 36.57 1.57
CA TYR A 813 -5.59 37.80 2.17
C TYR A 813 -7.10 37.95 1.94
N LEU A 814 -7.56 37.74 0.70
CA LEU A 814 -8.97 37.78 0.33
C LEU A 814 -9.80 36.73 1.10
N SER A 815 -9.19 35.59 1.45
CA SER A 815 -9.87 34.50 2.17
C SER A 815 -10.15 34.83 3.64
N TYR A 816 -9.24 35.53 4.33
CA TYR A 816 -9.46 35.97 5.72
C TYR A 816 -10.37 37.19 5.82
N PHE A 817 -10.14 38.17 4.95
CA PHE A 817 -10.84 39.45 5.00
C PHE A 817 -12.34 39.31 4.67
N TYR A 818 -12.69 38.31 3.85
CA TYR A 818 -14.06 37.95 3.49
C TYR A 818 -14.93 37.55 4.70
N LEU A 819 -14.40 36.72 5.60
CA LEU A 819 -15.11 36.24 6.79
C LEU A 819 -15.51 37.40 7.71
N THR A 820 -14.60 38.36 7.90
CA THR A 820 -14.81 39.56 8.71
C THR A 820 -15.81 40.52 8.06
N LEU A 821 -15.76 40.65 6.73
CA LEU A 821 -16.65 41.54 5.98
C LEU A 821 -18.09 41.11 5.98
N VAL A 822 -18.34 39.82 5.72
CA VAL A 822 -19.71 39.31 5.59
C VAL A 822 -20.42 39.31 6.95
N LYS A 823 -19.70 38.99 8.04
CA LYS A 823 -20.18 39.22 9.41
C LYS A 823 -20.45 40.72 9.66
N GLY A 824 -19.56 41.61 9.22
CA GLY A 824 -19.73 43.06 9.34
C GLY A 824 -20.87 43.67 8.48
N LEU A 825 -21.35 42.94 7.47
CA LEU A 825 -22.52 43.29 6.66
C LEU A 825 -23.86 42.79 7.27
N GLY A 826 -23.81 42.02 8.35
CA GLY A 826 -24.99 41.46 9.03
C GLY A 826 -25.51 40.15 8.41
N TYR A 827 -24.76 39.51 7.52
CA TYR A 827 -25.14 38.21 6.94
C TYR A 827 -24.50 37.06 7.73
N GLU A 828 -25.31 36.13 8.24
CA GLU A 828 -24.85 34.90 8.90
C GLU A 828 -25.11 33.63 8.07
N PHE A 829 -24.38 32.56 8.38
CA PHE A 829 -24.58 31.20 7.87
C PHE A 829 -24.74 31.10 6.34
N THR A 830 -25.90 30.65 5.85
CA THR A 830 -26.16 30.39 4.43
C THR A 830 -26.13 31.67 3.59
N ALA A 831 -26.67 32.77 4.10
CA ALA A 831 -26.66 34.06 3.39
C ALA A 831 -25.22 34.55 3.19
N ALA A 832 -24.34 34.27 4.15
CA ALA A 832 -22.93 34.56 4.00
C ALA A 832 -22.30 33.77 2.85
N GLN A 833 -22.57 32.46 2.74
CA GLN A 833 -22.03 31.63 1.66
C GLN A 833 -22.40 32.16 0.26
N TYR A 834 -23.64 32.59 0.07
CA TYR A 834 -24.10 33.12 -1.22
C TYR A 834 -23.43 34.44 -1.60
N MET A 835 -22.97 35.24 -0.62
CA MET A 835 -22.23 36.48 -0.88
C MET A 835 -20.81 36.24 -1.43
N THR A 836 -20.33 34.99 -1.53
CA THR A 836 -19.12 34.66 -2.29
C THR A 836 -19.35 34.68 -3.81
N ILE A 837 -20.57 34.37 -4.26
CA ILE A 837 -20.89 34.11 -5.67
C ILE A 837 -20.67 35.35 -6.54
N PRO A 838 -21.12 36.57 -6.16
CA PRO A 838 -20.89 37.77 -6.97
C PRO A 838 -19.41 38.09 -7.20
N ILE A 839 -18.55 37.82 -6.22
CA ILE A 839 -17.11 38.08 -6.29
C ILE A 839 -16.49 37.23 -7.40
N PHE A 840 -16.73 35.91 -7.38
CA PHE A 840 -16.18 34.99 -8.38
C PHE A 840 -16.90 35.10 -9.73
N GLY A 841 -18.20 35.40 -9.74
CA GLY A 841 -18.99 35.60 -10.95
C GLY A 841 -18.53 36.81 -11.76
N VAL A 842 -18.33 37.96 -11.11
CA VAL A 842 -17.80 39.16 -11.78
C VAL A 842 -16.35 38.95 -12.22
N ALA A 843 -15.52 38.28 -11.41
CA ALA A 843 -14.14 37.94 -11.79
C ALA A 843 -14.10 37.05 -13.04
N PHE A 844 -15.00 36.07 -13.16
CA PHE A 844 -15.12 35.21 -14.34
C PHE A 844 -15.47 36.01 -15.61
N VAL A 845 -16.50 36.87 -15.55
CA VAL A 845 -16.94 37.69 -16.69
C VAL A 845 -15.83 38.64 -17.15
N VAL A 846 -15.19 39.35 -16.21
CA VAL A 846 -14.13 40.31 -16.56
C VAL A 846 -12.89 39.59 -17.11
N THR A 847 -12.54 38.41 -16.58
CA THR A 847 -11.43 37.59 -17.11
C THR A 847 -11.73 37.11 -18.53
N ALA A 848 -12.95 36.62 -18.79
CA ALA A 848 -13.35 36.17 -20.11
C ALA A 848 -13.35 37.31 -21.17
N LEU A 849 -13.83 38.49 -20.80
CA LEU A 849 -13.83 39.68 -21.65
C LEU A 849 -12.41 40.19 -21.92
N THR A 850 -11.59 40.28 -20.87
CA THR A 850 -10.20 40.74 -20.97
C THR A 850 -9.37 39.76 -21.81
N GLY A 851 -9.55 38.45 -21.61
CA GLY A 851 -8.91 37.41 -22.41
C GLY A 851 -9.28 37.50 -23.88
N SER A 852 -10.57 37.69 -24.18
CA SER A 852 -11.08 37.85 -25.55
C SER A 852 -10.55 39.11 -26.23
N PHE A 853 -10.43 40.21 -25.48
CA PHE A 853 -9.89 41.49 -25.97
C PHE A 853 -8.36 41.43 -26.18
N ALA A 854 -7.63 40.85 -25.24
CA ALA A 854 -6.19 40.65 -25.32
C ALA A 854 -5.79 39.70 -26.47
N ASP A 855 -6.64 38.71 -26.78
CA ASP A 855 -6.46 37.82 -27.92
C ASP A 855 -6.63 38.55 -29.26
N LYS A 856 -7.63 39.43 -29.39
CA LYS A 856 -7.83 40.27 -30.59
C LYS A 856 -6.70 41.30 -30.77
N ASN A 857 -6.20 41.88 -29.68
CA ASN A 857 -5.24 42.98 -29.72
C ASN A 857 -3.86 42.54 -29.20
N SER A 858 -3.23 41.56 -29.88
CA SER A 858 -2.01 40.91 -29.38
C SER A 858 -0.80 41.83 -29.12
N LYS A 859 -0.74 43.00 -29.76
CA LYS A 859 0.33 44.01 -29.56
C LYS A 859 0.25 44.70 -28.19
N TRP A 860 -0.95 44.82 -27.62
CA TRP A 860 -1.22 45.59 -26.40
C TRP A 860 -1.28 44.74 -25.12
N ARG A 861 -1.02 43.43 -25.23
CA ARG A 861 -1.16 42.48 -24.12
C ARG A 861 -0.36 42.85 -22.89
N GLY A 862 0.87 43.35 -23.07
CA GLY A 862 1.70 43.81 -21.96
C GLY A 862 1.10 45.01 -21.23
N VAL A 863 0.54 45.97 -21.97
CA VAL A 863 -0.09 47.18 -21.42
C VAL A 863 -1.39 46.83 -20.68
N ILE A 864 -2.23 45.97 -21.26
CA ILE A 864 -3.46 45.48 -20.63
C ILE A 864 -3.13 44.81 -19.29
N LEU A 865 -2.07 44.00 -19.24
CA LEU A 865 -1.60 43.36 -18.02
C LEU A 865 -1.14 44.36 -16.96
N CYS A 866 -0.30 45.33 -17.36
CA CYS A 866 0.18 46.35 -16.44
C CYS A 866 -0.97 47.20 -15.89
N ALA A 867 -1.94 47.58 -16.73
CA ALA A 867 -3.12 48.32 -16.30
C ALA A 867 -3.92 47.57 -15.23
N TRP A 868 -4.17 46.27 -15.44
CA TRP A 868 -4.89 45.46 -14.46
C TRP A 868 -4.12 45.30 -13.14
N MET A 869 -2.79 45.17 -13.19
CA MET A 869 -1.96 45.11 -11.98
C MET A 869 -2.01 46.43 -11.20
N SER A 870 -1.98 47.57 -11.89
CA SER A 870 -2.09 48.88 -11.23
C SER A 870 -3.45 49.08 -10.57
N VAL A 871 -4.54 48.64 -11.20
CA VAL A 871 -5.89 48.72 -10.64
C VAL A 871 -6.03 47.85 -9.39
N ALA A 872 -5.52 46.62 -9.41
CA ALA A 872 -5.56 45.73 -8.25
C ALA A 872 -4.75 46.28 -7.07
N MET A 873 -3.53 46.77 -7.33
CA MET A 873 -2.72 47.44 -6.32
C MET A 873 -3.47 48.62 -5.67
N LEU A 874 -4.12 49.47 -6.48
CA LEU A 874 -4.91 50.59 -5.96
C LEU A 874 -6.12 50.12 -5.14
N CYS A 875 -6.85 49.10 -5.60
CA CYS A 875 -8.00 48.55 -4.87
C CYS A 875 -7.59 47.97 -3.52
N THR A 876 -6.50 47.20 -3.47
CA THR A 876 -5.92 46.65 -2.24
C THR A 876 -5.52 47.76 -1.25
N VAL A 877 -4.87 48.83 -1.73
CA VAL A 877 -4.51 49.98 -0.89
C VAL A 877 -5.74 50.67 -0.30
N ILE A 878 -6.80 50.88 -1.11
CA ILE A 878 -8.03 51.51 -0.65
C ILE A 878 -8.76 50.63 0.37
N ILE A 879 -8.79 49.31 0.17
CA ILE A 879 -9.41 48.35 1.09
C ILE A 879 -8.79 48.44 2.50
N CYS A 880 -7.47 48.64 2.58
CA CYS A 880 -6.75 48.80 3.85
C CYS A 880 -7.12 50.09 4.61
N VAL A 881 -7.52 51.15 3.90
CA VAL A 881 -7.77 52.49 4.49
C VAL A 881 -9.26 52.73 4.81
N VAL A 882 -10.17 52.23 3.97
CA VAL A 882 -11.61 52.42 4.16
C VAL A 882 -12.14 51.44 5.19
N TYR A 883 -12.96 51.86 6.18
CA TYR A 883 -13.54 50.96 7.20
C TYR A 883 -15.01 50.55 6.95
N ASN A 884 -15.67 51.15 5.95
CA ASN A 884 -17.05 50.81 5.61
C ASN A 884 -17.13 49.43 4.93
N PHE A 885 -17.90 48.50 5.52
CA PHE A 885 -18.02 47.12 5.04
C PHE A 885 -18.62 47.01 3.62
N LYS A 886 -19.57 47.87 3.24
CA LYS A 886 -20.18 47.87 1.89
C LYS A 886 -19.17 48.33 0.83
N ALA A 887 -18.41 49.38 1.13
CA ALA A 887 -17.37 49.89 0.23
C ALA A 887 -16.23 48.87 0.04
N ARG A 888 -15.79 48.23 1.14
CA ARG A 888 -14.80 47.14 1.11
C ARG A 888 -15.27 45.95 0.26
N TYR A 889 -16.53 45.53 0.41
CA TYR A 889 -17.11 44.44 -0.39
C TYR A 889 -17.15 44.79 -1.89
N ALA A 890 -17.57 46.00 -2.25
CA ALA A 890 -17.58 46.44 -3.66
C ALA A 890 -16.17 46.49 -4.26
N LEU A 891 -15.18 46.98 -3.50
CA LEU A 891 -13.78 47.02 -3.93
C LEU A 891 -13.18 45.61 -4.07
N LEU A 892 -13.57 44.65 -3.23
CA LEU A 892 -13.13 43.25 -3.38
C LEU A 892 -13.69 42.55 -4.62
N VAL A 893 -14.93 42.86 -5.00
CA VAL A 893 -15.51 42.39 -6.27
C VAL A 893 -14.71 42.95 -7.45
N ILE A 894 -14.09 44.12 -7.29
CA ILE A 894 -13.20 44.72 -8.29
C ILE A 894 -11.77 44.14 -8.21
N ASP A 895 -11.29 43.80 -7.02
CA ASP A 895 -9.92 43.33 -6.74
C ASP A 895 -9.70 41.84 -7.05
N ALA A 896 -10.72 40.99 -6.86
CA ALA A 896 -10.69 39.54 -7.16
C ALA A 896 -10.39 39.19 -8.64
N LYS A 897 -10.21 40.21 -9.49
CA LYS A 897 -9.86 40.16 -10.90
C LYS A 897 -8.36 39.98 -11.16
N GLU A 898 -7.50 40.20 -10.15
CA GLU A 898 -6.05 40.28 -10.32
C GLU A 898 -5.39 38.96 -10.75
N ALA A 899 -5.92 37.82 -10.31
CA ALA A 899 -5.05 36.65 -10.15
C ALA A 899 -4.67 35.88 -11.43
N LEU A 900 -5.27 36.12 -12.60
CA LEU A 900 -5.13 35.17 -13.73
C LEU A 900 -4.98 35.75 -15.15
N SER A 901 -4.94 37.07 -15.32
CA SER A 901 -4.77 37.72 -16.64
C SER A 901 -3.46 37.31 -17.36
N LYS A 902 -2.41 36.93 -16.61
CA LYS A 902 -1.08 36.58 -17.17
C LYS A 902 -0.95 35.18 -17.79
N ARG A 903 -1.78 34.19 -17.39
CA ARG A 903 -1.66 32.81 -17.92
C ARG A 903 -2.25 32.66 -19.33
N GLN A 904 -3.19 33.52 -19.73
CA GLN A 904 -3.72 33.55 -21.10
C GLN A 904 -2.72 34.09 -22.13
N ILE A 905 -1.92 35.08 -21.74
CA ILE A 905 -1.16 35.90 -22.69
C ILE A 905 0.17 35.27 -23.13
N LYS A 906 0.73 34.35 -22.35
CA LYS A 906 2.04 33.72 -22.63
C LYS A 906 2.00 32.66 -23.76
N GLY A 907 0.81 32.29 -24.25
CA GLY A 907 0.63 31.25 -25.26
C GLY A 907 0.76 31.68 -26.73
N SER A 908 0.94 32.95 -27.07
CA SER A 908 1.02 33.39 -28.48
C SER A 908 2.38 33.94 -28.91
N ARG A 909 3.47 33.38 -28.38
CA ARG A 909 4.83 33.71 -28.87
C ARG A 909 5.20 32.84 -30.07
N LYS A 910 4.42 32.90 -31.15
CA LYS A 910 4.81 32.33 -32.46
C LYS A 910 4.05 32.83 -33.69
N MET A 911 3.24 33.88 -33.58
CA MET A 911 2.78 34.66 -34.75
C MET A 911 3.79 35.80 -34.97
N ARG A 912 4.51 35.82 -36.10
CA ARG A 912 5.39 36.88 -36.67
C ARG A 912 6.87 36.58 -36.91
N LEU A 913 7.38 35.38 -36.65
CA LEU A 913 8.71 35.01 -37.18
C LEU A 913 8.65 34.33 -38.56
N SER A 914 7.45 34.04 -39.09
CA SER A 914 7.28 33.46 -40.43
C SER A 914 6.89 34.46 -41.53
N GLU A 915 6.55 35.71 -41.20
CA GLU A 915 6.16 36.73 -42.20
C GLU A 915 7.27 37.77 -42.48
N GLY A 916 8.37 37.77 -41.73
CA GLY A 916 9.49 38.71 -41.91
C GLY A 916 10.70 38.14 -42.65
N ARG A 917 10.52 37.15 -43.53
CA ARG A 917 11.60 36.54 -44.34
C ARG A 917 11.38 36.63 -45.86
N ASN A 918 10.45 37.49 -46.29
CA ASN A 918 10.22 37.82 -47.70
C ASN A 918 10.20 39.35 -47.94
N GLU A 919 11.06 40.09 -47.24
CA GLU A 919 11.59 41.40 -47.68
C GLU A 919 13.09 41.47 -47.36
#